data_AF-A0A820JA58-F1
#
_entry.id   AF-A0A820JA58-F1
#
_cell.length_a   1.000
_cell.length_b   1.000
_cell.length_c   1.000
_cell.angle_alpha   90.00
_cell.angle_beta   90.00
_cell.angle_gamma   90.00
#
_symmetry.space_group_name_H-M   'P 1'
#
loop_
_entity.id
_entity.type
_entity.pdbx_description
1 polymer ?
#
loop_
_entity_poly.entity_id
_entity_poly.type
_entity_poly.pdbx_seq_one_letter_code
_entity_poly.pdbx_strand_id
1 'polypeptide(L)'
;MNKPKRTPTLDSFVIKKPKNTSIISSDPNLNQDEQATKNVTSYGNIVNVNQHINIDNVNETTTPLVSLENNLLSIQDNHRSLTNSTVLEERCLLVSSICSSGGDDERIDIRVQTSNYDYGICEKENAGGRSAVASTGIIGCEKLISNLLSLKKANENIDILLTMFKSTNNSKELCAHETYSFSDDVLKIVSDLRVYCETYLLECVNNRPLVSNSLPTYLQRDPGAYPNLPRFSSDELKHLIALGPYQPRLSTYPKLKRTKKDDNGEISVEVDLRKTTSFQARWYVDYPLIEYSILKDRVYCFVCRLFGHGPGALCGDPAWTTNGLQQWTKMTGKDGKLIKHFQSNVHISAHQRLQMFKKEDSHVDIQLDKERIFVNHHRQELLKLNRYIISSLLDATKFLARQSLSFRAEVESEGNFNQIVSLLRRYNNTIDQWYKDKSTRSYRVTYLSNDAQNDFISIIGKAVHDSIINRLNKSLFWSVMVDSTPDISHKDMMSIIVRFVNEDDQAEERLLSIHEIKSQSYDGASNMSGEYKGVKTIISKLIGHEVIFVPCCAHRSNKIVEHSTQNSLEVKKFFDLCENIYVFITGSTKRYSVLRDIYSTSMNEDALSVKQSTDTRWSSHYNSIIAIYESFTEIIHVLDELCNDNDKMTKLEARAIREKLVSYEFYCILLFIKHLMSITNALTTTLQDENLDILLAIDTLTKTICLLNKIRNDEDTINKLLELAKERMLTHYDVDADEEFDKKHRRRFKPLRIDSNAHNEAILCREAYYRKIFYQIVDQLNNEYVDLLTTLEEKLKYFISLWPSKINNFRTEDAEQIKTIVPGIDSSDLLYYDVQLLKENLHECSSIKDIMTLFSKNNYKSLYPRLYRVYTFILSLPVTVASNERMFSRLKLIKNYLRSKMFDDRLMNLILCSSEKDILDSLNLDELVTVWRTKTRRHLPTQ
;
A
#
# COMPACT_ATOMS: atom_id res chain seq x y z
N MET A 1 -3.49 73.73 3.30
CA MET A 1 -2.80 74.87 2.62
C MET A 1 -1.31 74.79 2.95
N ASN A 2 -0.45 75.02 1.95
CA ASN A 2 1.03 75.12 1.98
C ASN A 2 1.79 73.80 2.29
N LYS A 3 2.84 73.35 1.59
CA LYS A 3 3.68 73.82 0.46
C LYS A 3 4.59 72.61 0.03
N PRO A 4 5.48 72.67 -0.99
CA PRO A 4 5.55 71.67 -2.05
C PRO A 4 6.85 70.82 -2.17
N LYS A 5 6.74 69.83 -3.07
CA LYS A 5 7.73 69.06 -3.87
C LYS A 5 9.21 69.49 -3.84
N ARG A 6 10.11 68.48 -3.75
CA ARG A 6 11.36 68.36 -4.53
C ARG A 6 11.86 66.90 -4.54
N THR A 7 12.10 66.38 -5.75
CA THR A 7 12.92 65.19 -6.06
C THR A 7 14.40 65.47 -5.78
N PRO A 8 15.22 64.41 -5.59
CA PRO A 8 16.32 64.23 -6.53
C PRO A 8 16.61 62.77 -6.93
N THR A 9 17.48 62.70 -7.94
CA THR A 9 17.88 61.67 -8.90
C THR A 9 18.83 60.60 -8.38
N LEU A 10 18.85 59.46 -9.10
CA LEU A 10 19.85 58.39 -9.06
C LEU A 10 21.22 58.81 -9.61
N ASP A 11 22.28 58.27 -9.00
CA ASP A 11 23.55 57.77 -9.58
C ASP A 11 24.29 57.06 -8.41
N SER A 12 25.07 55.99 -8.49
CA SER A 12 25.49 55.04 -9.52
C SER A 12 26.29 53.95 -8.74
N PHE A 13 26.19 52.66 -9.09
CA PHE A 13 27.27 51.70 -8.86
C PHE A 13 27.18 50.58 -9.91
N VAL A 14 28.23 50.52 -10.74
CA VAL A 14 28.47 49.60 -11.84
C VAL A 14 29.22 48.37 -11.31
N ILE A 15 28.91 47.15 -11.78
CA ILE A 15 29.89 46.09 -12.11
C ILE A 15 29.30 45.09 -13.14
N LYS A 16 29.86 45.18 -14.36
CA LYS A 16 30.20 44.19 -15.40
C LYS A 16 29.38 42.90 -15.59
N LYS A 17 28.75 42.79 -16.78
CA LYS A 17 28.46 41.53 -17.52
C LYS A 17 29.59 41.18 -18.50
N PRO A 18 29.78 39.90 -18.86
CA PRO A 18 30.35 39.53 -20.15
C PRO A 18 29.28 39.22 -21.22
N LYS A 19 29.39 39.97 -22.33
CA LYS A 19 29.22 39.66 -23.78
C LYS A 19 28.19 38.59 -24.19
N ASN A 20 27.06 38.99 -24.81
CA ASN A 20 26.84 39.32 -26.24
C ASN A 20 26.79 38.09 -27.15
N THR A 21 25.64 37.83 -27.79
CA THR A 21 25.43 38.11 -29.24
C THR A 21 23.96 37.90 -29.70
N SER A 22 23.47 38.89 -30.48
CA SER A 22 22.41 38.89 -31.54
C SER A 22 21.00 38.38 -31.18
N ILE A 23 19.94 39.21 -31.06
CA ILE A 23 19.24 40.04 -32.07
C ILE A 23 18.84 39.24 -33.33
N ILE A 24 17.53 39.00 -33.53
CA ILE A 24 16.70 39.53 -34.64
C ILE A 24 15.23 39.18 -34.38
N SER A 25 14.40 40.14 -34.78
CA SER A 25 12.96 40.33 -34.69
C SER A 25 12.09 39.38 -35.53
N SER A 26 10.81 39.31 -35.14
CA SER A 26 9.58 39.25 -35.98
C SER A 26 9.79 39.62 -37.45
N ASP A 27 9.16 39.02 -38.46
CA ASP A 27 7.73 38.66 -38.66
C ASP A 27 7.62 37.93 -40.06
N PRO A 28 6.47 37.79 -40.76
CA PRO A 28 5.57 36.63 -40.82
C PRO A 28 5.41 35.97 -42.22
N ASN A 29 4.60 34.90 -42.29
CA ASN A 29 3.93 34.30 -43.48
C ASN A 29 4.80 33.65 -44.59
N LEU A 30 4.58 32.35 -44.82
CA LEU A 30 4.10 31.84 -46.12
C LEU A 30 3.75 30.34 -46.09
N ASN A 31 2.80 30.04 -46.96
CA ASN A 31 2.01 28.83 -47.14
C ASN A 31 2.76 27.63 -47.71
N GLN A 32 2.15 26.47 -47.45
CA GLN A 32 1.86 25.35 -48.37
C GLN A 32 2.98 24.65 -49.16
N ASP A 33 2.89 23.32 -49.00
CA ASP A 33 3.01 22.28 -50.03
C ASP A 33 4.36 21.59 -50.33
N GLU A 34 4.15 20.27 -50.49
CA GLU A 34 4.90 19.28 -51.25
C GLU A 34 6.05 18.46 -50.62
N GLN A 35 5.66 17.21 -50.31
CA GLN A 35 6.19 15.97 -50.90
C GLN A 35 7.71 15.68 -50.87
N ALA A 36 8.01 14.66 -50.07
CA ALA A 36 8.79 13.46 -50.41
C ALA A 36 10.30 13.58 -50.68
N THR A 37 11.10 12.90 -49.85
CA THR A 37 11.98 11.81 -50.31
C THR A 37 12.56 10.97 -49.15
N LYS A 38 12.16 9.69 -49.13
CA LYS A 38 13.02 8.48 -49.06
C LYS A 38 14.25 8.47 -48.13
N ASN A 39 14.19 7.63 -47.09
CA ASN A 39 14.88 6.32 -46.99
C ASN A 39 15.00 5.90 -45.51
N VAL A 40 14.39 4.78 -45.12
CA VAL A 40 15.07 3.56 -44.62
C VAL A 40 14.03 2.42 -44.56
N THR A 41 14.31 1.40 -45.36
CA THR A 41 13.85 -0.02 -45.42
C THR A 41 13.42 -0.65 -44.09
N SER A 42 12.19 -1.18 -43.95
CA SER A 42 11.72 -2.58 -44.24
C SER A 42 12.50 -3.65 -43.46
N TYR A 43 11.91 -4.55 -42.66
CA TYR A 43 10.81 -5.51 -42.87
C TYR A 43 10.24 -5.91 -41.48
N GLY A 44 9.00 -6.34 -41.24
CA GLY A 44 7.92 -6.78 -42.13
C GLY A 44 7.21 -8.02 -41.56
N ASN A 45 5.88 -7.90 -41.41
CA ASN A 45 4.81 -8.91 -41.41
C ASN A 45 4.34 -9.50 -40.05
N ILE A 46 3.13 -9.16 -39.54
CA ILE A 46 1.72 -9.29 -40.02
C ILE A 46 1.19 -10.72 -39.82
N VAL A 47 0.12 -10.89 -39.02
CA VAL A 47 -1.26 -11.23 -39.45
C VAL A 47 -2.24 -10.86 -38.33
N ASN A 48 -3.27 -10.10 -38.70
CA ASN A 48 -4.44 -9.74 -37.91
C ASN A 48 -5.65 -10.19 -38.73
N VAL A 49 -6.52 -11.05 -38.18
CA VAL A 49 -7.85 -11.36 -38.73
C VAL A 49 -8.77 -11.68 -37.55
N ASN A 50 -9.83 -10.91 -37.35
CA ASN A 50 -11.20 -11.43 -37.36
C ASN A 50 -12.26 -10.34 -37.13
N GLN A 51 -13.29 -10.42 -37.97
CA GLN A 51 -14.53 -9.65 -37.96
C GLN A 51 -15.61 -10.34 -37.11
N HIS A 52 -16.62 -9.53 -36.76
CA HIS A 52 -17.90 -9.81 -36.10
C HIS A 52 -18.71 -11.02 -36.59
N ILE A 53 -19.40 -11.70 -35.66
CA ILE A 53 -20.79 -12.20 -35.81
C ILE A 53 -21.53 -12.05 -34.47
N ASN A 54 -22.80 -11.63 -34.55
CA ASN A 54 -23.80 -11.40 -33.49
C ASN A 54 -24.85 -12.53 -33.54
N ILE A 55 -25.53 -12.90 -32.42
CA ILE A 55 -26.93 -13.40 -32.33
C ILE A 55 -27.34 -13.65 -30.86
N ASP A 56 -28.59 -13.29 -30.60
CA ASP A 56 -29.35 -13.18 -29.35
C ASP A 56 -29.81 -14.49 -28.65
N ASN A 57 -30.13 -14.32 -27.35
CA ASN A 57 -31.20 -14.92 -26.51
C ASN A 57 -31.47 -16.44 -26.46
N VAL A 58 -31.43 -17.02 -25.24
CA VAL A 58 -32.60 -17.57 -24.49
C VAL A 58 -32.16 -18.12 -23.10
N ASN A 59 -32.76 -17.52 -22.06
CA ASN A 59 -33.17 -17.95 -20.71
C ASN A 59 -32.41 -19.01 -19.88
N GLU A 60 -31.94 -18.51 -18.74
CA GLU A 60 -32.08 -18.98 -17.34
C GLU A 60 -32.37 -20.47 -17.06
N THR A 61 -31.42 -21.13 -16.37
CA THR A 61 -31.66 -21.82 -15.09
C THR A 61 -30.33 -22.07 -14.35
N THR A 62 -30.08 -21.29 -13.30
CA THR A 62 -29.41 -21.60 -12.02
C THR A 62 -28.37 -22.74 -11.94
N THR A 63 -27.08 -22.42 -11.76
CA THR A 63 -26.18 -22.87 -10.65
C THR A 63 -24.72 -22.34 -10.77
N PRO A 64 -23.95 -22.22 -9.66
CA PRO A 64 -22.86 -21.25 -9.51
C PRO A 64 -21.41 -21.77 -9.75
N LEU A 65 -20.55 -20.82 -10.12
CA LEU A 65 -19.08 -20.74 -10.05
C LEU A 65 -18.32 -21.84 -9.27
N VAL A 66 -17.80 -22.87 -9.97
CA VAL A 66 -16.71 -23.77 -9.49
C VAL A 66 -15.67 -24.11 -10.58
N SER A 67 -15.74 -23.60 -11.81
CA SER A 67 -14.90 -24.09 -12.92
C SER A 67 -13.75 -23.18 -13.40
N LEU A 68 -13.46 -22.06 -12.73
CA LEU A 68 -12.27 -21.23 -13.03
C LEU A 68 -11.14 -21.32 -11.99
N GLU A 69 -11.34 -22.00 -10.86
CA GLU A 69 -10.28 -22.26 -9.87
C GLU A 69 -9.38 -23.46 -10.23
N ASN A 70 -9.82 -24.37 -11.09
CA ASN A 70 -9.07 -25.59 -11.42
C ASN A 70 -7.93 -25.43 -12.43
N ASN A 71 -7.72 -24.25 -13.02
CA ASN A 71 -6.61 -23.99 -13.95
C ASN A 71 -5.51 -23.06 -13.41
N LEU A 72 -5.66 -22.53 -12.18
CA LEU A 72 -4.60 -21.78 -11.48
C LEU A 72 -3.88 -22.61 -10.40
N LEU A 73 -4.43 -23.76 -10.01
CA LEU A 73 -3.81 -24.72 -9.09
C LEU A 73 -2.71 -25.58 -9.72
N SER A 74 -2.70 -25.79 -11.05
CA SER A 74 -1.68 -26.62 -11.72
C SER A 74 -0.31 -25.94 -11.92
N ILE A 75 -0.20 -24.64 -11.60
CA ILE A 75 1.08 -23.90 -11.65
C ILE A 75 1.69 -23.74 -10.24
N GLN A 76 0.93 -24.00 -9.17
CA GLN A 76 1.42 -23.95 -7.79
C GLN A 76 2.01 -25.28 -7.27
N ASP A 77 1.81 -26.40 -7.97
CA ASP A 77 2.31 -27.71 -7.51
C ASP A 77 3.79 -28.00 -7.88
N ASN A 78 4.42 -27.23 -8.76
CA ASN A 78 5.84 -27.43 -9.12
C ASN A 78 6.87 -26.79 -8.16
N HIS A 79 6.42 -26.10 -7.09
CA HIS A 79 7.31 -25.42 -6.14
C HIS A 79 7.32 -26.00 -4.71
N ARG A 80 6.67 -27.15 -4.46
CA ARG A 80 6.53 -27.76 -3.12
C ARG A 80 7.49 -28.92 -2.79
N SER A 81 8.51 -29.21 -3.60
CA SER A 81 9.39 -30.37 -3.37
C SER A 81 10.60 -30.13 -2.46
N LEU A 82 10.90 -28.89 -2.05
CA LEU A 82 12.09 -28.55 -1.23
C LEU A 82 11.77 -28.06 0.19
N THR A 83 10.50 -27.96 0.57
CA THR A 83 10.06 -27.57 1.92
C THR A 83 9.77 -28.75 2.86
N ASN A 84 9.83 -29.99 2.37
CA ASN A 84 9.37 -31.16 3.14
C ASN A 84 10.44 -31.75 4.09
N SER A 85 11.72 -31.44 3.94
CA SER A 85 12.79 -31.92 4.85
C SER A 85 12.77 -31.19 6.19
N THR A 86 12.54 -29.88 6.17
CA THR A 86 12.53 -29.03 7.38
C THR A 86 11.24 -29.21 8.18
N VAL A 87 10.11 -29.41 7.49
CA VAL A 87 8.82 -29.72 8.13
C VAL A 87 8.83 -31.09 8.80
N LEU A 88 9.58 -32.07 8.28
CA LEU A 88 9.76 -33.38 8.93
C LEU A 88 10.63 -33.28 10.19
N GLU A 89 11.71 -32.50 10.15
CA GLU A 89 12.56 -32.25 11.33
C GLU A 89 11.81 -31.46 12.42
N GLU A 90 11.06 -30.42 12.06
CA GLU A 90 10.26 -29.63 13.00
C GLU A 90 9.12 -30.45 13.62
N ARG A 91 8.47 -31.34 12.85
CA ARG A 91 7.42 -32.22 13.37
C ARG A 91 7.96 -33.37 14.22
N CYS A 92 9.13 -33.93 13.89
CA CYS A 92 9.82 -34.91 14.74
C CYS A 92 10.32 -34.30 16.07
N LEU A 93 10.77 -33.04 16.04
CA LEU A 93 11.13 -32.28 17.25
C LEU A 93 9.90 -31.96 18.11
N LEU A 94 8.76 -31.65 17.48
CA LEU A 94 7.49 -31.44 18.17
C LEU A 94 6.99 -32.72 18.85
N VAL A 95 7.08 -33.87 18.18
CA VAL A 95 6.73 -35.19 18.75
C VAL A 95 7.67 -35.56 19.91
N SER A 96 8.97 -35.30 19.79
CA SER A 96 9.94 -35.47 20.89
C SER A 96 9.64 -34.57 22.10
N SER A 97 9.23 -33.33 21.86
CA SER A 97 8.82 -32.39 22.90
C SER A 97 7.51 -32.81 23.60
N ILE A 98 6.55 -33.37 22.85
CA ILE A 98 5.26 -33.86 23.39
C ILE A 98 5.46 -35.14 24.22
N CYS A 99 6.38 -36.02 23.82
CA CYS A 99 6.75 -37.21 24.59
C CYS A 99 7.53 -36.89 25.88
N SER A 100 8.09 -35.69 26.01
CA SER A 100 8.88 -35.25 27.17
C SER A 100 8.04 -34.61 28.29
N SER A 101 6.76 -34.28 28.02
CA SER A 101 5.86 -33.58 28.94
C SER A 101 4.88 -34.47 29.72
N GLY A 102 4.91 -35.79 29.51
CA GLY A 102 4.16 -36.77 30.31
C GLY A 102 5.06 -37.37 31.40
N GLY A 103 4.70 -37.16 32.66
CA GLY A 103 5.51 -37.56 33.82
C GLY A 103 5.70 -39.08 33.99
N ASP A 104 6.88 -39.38 34.54
CA ASP A 104 7.39 -40.59 35.19
C ASP A 104 7.76 -41.84 34.37
N ASP A 105 9.09 -42.10 34.42
CA ASP A 105 9.86 -43.34 34.29
C ASP A 105 9.76 -44.20 33.01
N GLU A 106 10.29 -43.68 31.90
CA GLU A 106 11.23 -44.38 31.01
C GLU A 106 11.83 -43.40 29.96
N ARG A 107 13.13 -43.10 30.04
CA ARG A 107 13.81 -42.23 29.07
C ARG A 107 13.99 -42.94 27.73
N ILE A 108 13.24 -42.52 26.70
CA ILE A 108 13.54 -42.87 25.30
C ILE A 108 14.47 -41.80 24.71
N ASP A 109 15.77 -42.12 24.63
CA ASP A 109 16.82 -41.24 24.12
C ASP A 109 16.92 -41.37 22.58
N ILE A 110 16.34 -40.43 21.82
CA ILE A 110 16.49 -40.38 20.35
C ILE A 110 17.73 -39.55 20.00
N ARG A 111 18.89 -40.20 19.89
CA ARG A 111 20.12 -39.57 19.36
C ARG A 111 20.24 -39.74 17.86
N VAL A 112 20.33 -38.63 17.11
CA VAL A 112 20.87 -38.62 15.75
C VAL A 112 22.39 -38.46 15.85
N GLN A 113 23.15 -39.54 15.68
CA GLN A 113 24.61 -39.48 15.63
C GLN A 113 25.09 -38.97 14.25
N THR A 114 25.64 -37.77 14.23
CA THR A 114 26.55 -37.29 13.18
C THR A 114 27.97 -37.27 13.76
N SER A 115 28.96 -37.91 13.11
CA SER A 115 30.37 -37.78 13.52
C SER A 115 31.32 -37.67 12.33
N ASN A 116 32.05 -36.56 12.30
CA ASN A 116 33.25 -36.28 11.49
C ASN A 116 34.44 -37.13 11.93
N TYR A 117 35.38 -37.49 11.03
CA TYR A 117 36.82 -37.66 11.34
C TYR A 117 37.73 -37.46 10.11
N ASP A 118 38.85 -36.77 10.36
CA ASP A 118 39.94 -36.32 9.48
C ASP A 118 41.07 -37.38 9.26
N TYR A 119 41.93 -37.11 8.26
CA TYR A 119 43.07 -37.91 7.75
C TYR A 119 44.28 -38.09 8.70
N GLY A 120 45.02 -39.21 8.55
CA GLY A 120 46.38 -39.41 9.10
C GLY A 120 47.14 -40.59 8.45
N ILE A 121 48.45 -40.41 8.19
CA ILE A 121 49.37 -41.23 7.36
C ILE A 121 50.42 -42.01 8.21
N CYS A 122 50.85 -43.19 7.71
CA CYS A 122 52.22 -43.81 7.73
C CYS A 122 52.58 -45.09 8.55
N GLU A 123 53.28 -45.97 7.79
CA GLU A 123 54.39 -46.95 8.07
C GLU A 123 54.21 -48.38 8.65
N LYS A 124 54.62 -49.36 7.78
CA LYS A 124 55.40 -50.63 7.93
C LYS A 124 54.93 -51.70 8.95
N GLU A 125 54.98 -53.03 8.73
CA GLU A 125 55.90 -53.91 7.99
C GLU A 125 55.27 -55.34 7.75
N ASN A 126 55.65 -55.97 6.63
CA ASN A 126 55.66 -57.40 6.23
C ASN A 126 54.83 -58.51 6.94
N ALA A 127 54.00 -59.24 6.17
CA ALA A 127 54.34 -60.55 5.56
C ALA A 127 53.08 -61.42 5.23
N GLY A 128 53.03 -62.00 4.02
CA GLY A 128 52.38 -63.31 3.77
C GLY A 128 51.05 -63.39 3.02
N GLY A 129 51.11 -63.57 1.68
CA GLY A 129 50.43 -64.68 0.98
C GLY A 129 48.89 -64.74 0.79
N ARG A 130 48.49 -64.51 -0.48
CA ARG A 130 47.36 -65.10 -1.27
C ARG A 130 45.90 -64.63 -1.08
N SER A 131 45.36 -64.20 -2.23
CA SER A 131 43.97 -64.34 -2.73
C SER A 131 42.85 -63.48 -2.13
N ALA A 132 42.37 -62.49 -2.88
CA ALA A 132 41.00 -62.46 -3.43
C ALA A 132 40.71 -61.15 -4.16
N VAL A 133 39.87 -61.25 -5.19
CA VAL A 133 39.47 -60.25 -6.16
C VAL A 133 38.11 -59.65 -5.76
N ALA A 134 37.98 -58.33 -5.93
CA ALA A 134 36.75 -57.54 -6.16
C ALA A 134 35.59 -57.57 -5.14
N SER A 135 35.38 -56.43 -4.47
CA SER A 135 34.05 -55.94 -4.06
C SER A 135 34.07 -54.45 -3.70
N THR A 136 34.13 -53.58 -4.71
CA THR A 136 33.78 -52.14 -4.57
C THR A 136 32.74 -51.79 -5.62
N GLY A 137 31.47 -51.91 -5.22
CA GLY A 137 30.30 -51.62 -6.04
C GLY A 137 28.99 -51.65 -5.26
N ILE A 138 29.04 -51.59 -3.93
CA ILE A 138 27.87 -51.70 -3.04
C ILE A 138 27.90 -50.57 -2.00
N ILE A 139 27.95 -49.31 -2.42
CA ILE A 139 27.90 -48.17 -1.46
C ILE A 139 26.72 -47.22 -1.74
N GLY A 140 26.17 -47.22 -2.96
CA GLY A 140 24.95 -46.46 -3.30
C GLY A 140 23.63 -47.16 -2.97
N CYS A 141 23.55 -48.48 -3.19
CA CYS A 141 22.34 -49.25 -2.87
C CYS A 141 22.20 -49.54 -1.37
N GLU A 142 23.29 -49.66 -0.62
CA GLU A 142 23.25 -49.90 0.83
C GLU A 142 22.66 -48.72 1.62
N LYS A 143 22.87 -47.47 1.17
CA LYS A 143 22.32 -46.28 1.83
C LYS A 143 20.81 -46.12 1.58
N LEU A 144 20.36 -46.43 0.37
CA LEU A 144 18.95 -46.43 -0.01
C LEU A 144 18.19 -47.62 0.64
N ILE A 145 18.80 -48.81 0.64
CA ILE A 145 18.27 -50.00 1.31
C ILE A 145 18.29 -49.82 2.83
N SER A 146 19.30 -49.17 3.40
CA SER A 146 19.36 -48.75 4.82
C SER A 146 18.22 -47.79 5.16
N ASN A 147 17.98 -46.77 4.32
CA ASN A 147 16.91 -45.80 4.52
C ASN A 147 15.51 -46.42 4.37
N LEU A 148 15.34 -47.32 3.41
CA LEU A 148 14.09 -48.09 3.20
C LEU A 148 13.87 -49.13 4.31
N LEU A 149 14.93 -49.77 4.82
CA LEU A 149 14.87 -50.67 5.98
C LEU A 149 14.58 -49.90 7.27
N SER A 150 15.11 -48.69 7.45
CA SER A 150 14.80 -47.83 8.60
C SER A 150 13.39 -47.25 8.54
N LEU A 151 12.88 -46.92 7.35
CA LEU A 151 11.47 -46.53 7.14
C LEU A 151 10.52 -47.70 7.36
N LYS A 152 10.89 -48.91 6.91
CA LYS A 152 10.14 -50.13 7.18
C LYS A 152 10.14 -50.49 8.67
N LYS A 153 11.28 -50.34 9.36
CA LYS A 153 11.39 -50.47 10.83
C LYS A 153 10.57 -49.41 11.57
N ALA A 154 10.53 -48.18 11.07
CA ALA A 154 9.70 -47.12 11.65
C ALA A 154 8.21 -47.45 11.49
N ASN A 155 7.80 -47.99 10.34
CA ASN A 155 6.42 -48.43 10.09
C ASN A 155 6.04 -49.65 10.95
N GLU A 156 6.94 -50.62 11.12
CA GLU A 156 6.77 -51.77 12.03
C GLU A 156 6.72 -51.32 13.51
N ASN A 157 7.51 -50.30 13.91
CA ASN A 157 7.45 -49.70 15.25
C ASN A 157 6.15 -48.90 15.50
N ILE A 158 5.58 -48.27 14.46
CA ILE A 158 4.27 -47.61 14.54
C ILE A 158 3.14 -48.64 14.70
N ASP A 159 3.22 -49.78 14.00
CA ASP A 159 2.28 -50.89 14.20
C ASP A 159 2.40 -51.51 15.61
N ILE A 160 3.61 -51.62 16.16
CA ILE A 160 3.84 -52.06 17.55
C ILE A 160 3.25 -51.03 18.54
N LEU A 161 3.46 -49.73 18.33
CA LEU A 161 2.88 -48.66 19.16
C LEU A 161 1.35 -48.63 19.09
N LEU A 162 0.74 -48.81 17.91
CA LEU A 162 -0.71 -48.92 17.72
C LEU A 162 -1.28 -50.18 18.40
N THR A 163 -0.53 -51.27 18.41
CA THR A 163 -0.93 -52.52 19.09
C THR A 163 -0.79 -52.40 20.61
N MET A 164 0.26 -51.73 21.10
CA MET A 164 0.43 -51.40 22.52
C MET A 164 -0.64 -50.44 23.02
N PHE A 165 -0.96 -49.37 22.29
CA PHE A 165 -2.03 -48.41 22.65
C PHE A 165 -3.42 -49.06 22.69
N LYS A 166 -3.72 -49.95 21.73
CA LYS A 166 -4.96 -50.75 21.73
C LYS A 166 -5.01 -51.74 22.89
N SER A 167 -3.87 -52.24 23.36
CA SER A 167 -3.80 -53.16 24.51
C SER A 167 -3.94 -52.44 25.87
N THR A 168 -3.44 -51.20 25.99
CA THR A 168 -3.57 -50.37 27.21
C THR A 168 -4.98 -49.79 27.40
N ASN A 169 -5.74 -49.53 26.33
CA ASN A 169 -7.13 -49.07 26.41
C ASN A 169 -8.13 -50.13 26.93
N ASN A 170 -7.73 -51.41 26.99
CA ASN A 170 -8.56 -52.47 27.56
C ASN A 170 -8.36 -52.64 29.08
N SER A 171 -7.47 -51.88 29.71
CA SER A 171 -7.18 -51.99 31.14
C SER A 171 -7.09 -50.62 31.82
N LYS A 172 -8.24 -50.00 32.07
CA LYS A 172 -8.58 -49.21 33.29
C LYS A 172 -9.83 -48.35 33.06
N GLU A 173 -10.89 -48.68 33.78
CA GLU A 173 -11.98 -47.77 34.10
C GLU A 173 -11.48 -46.60 34.98
N LEU A 174 -12.16 -45.45 34.89
CA LEU A 174 -11.93 -44.16 35.57
C LEU A 174 -10.89 -43.20 34.95
N CYS A 175 -11.32 -42.39 33.98
CA CYS A 175 -11.52 -40.93 34.11
C CYS A 175 -11.97 -40.38 32.73
N ALA A 176 -13.18 -39.82 32.67
CA ALA A 176 -13.84 -39.47 31.42
C ALA A 176 -13.56 -38.03 30.96
N HIS A 177 -13.55 -37.87 29.64
CA HIS A 177 -13.66 -36.66 28.80
C HIS A 177 -12.41 -35.96 28.23
N GLU A 178 -11.26 -35.88 28.91
CA GLU A 178 -10.07 -35.20 28.34
C GLU A 178 -9.05 -36.16 27.70
N THR A 179 -8.91 -37.37 28.22
CA THR A 179 -7.98 -38.40 27.71
C THR A 179 -8.43 -39.02 26.37
N TYR A 180 -9.74 -39.06 26.10
CA TYR A 180 -10.28 -39.60 24.85
C TYR A 180 -10.05 -38.66 23.65
N SER A 181 -10.15 -37.34 23.84
CA SER A 181 -9.84 -36.36 22.79
C SER A 181 -8.36 -36.39 22.43
N PHE A 182 -7.46 -36.47 23.43
CA PHE A 182 -6.03 -36.56 23.19
C PHE A 182 -5.62 -37.85 22.47
N SER A 183 -6.28 -38.97 22.80
CA SER A 183 -6.10 -40.26 22.12
C SER A 183 -6.54 -40.21 20.65
N ASP A 184 -7.70 -39.63 20.36
CA ASP A 184 -8.24 -39.54 19.01
C ASP A 184 -7.45 -38.56 18.12
N ASP A 185 -6.94 -37.46 18.69
CA ASP A 185 -6.08 -36.51 17.98
C ASP A 185 -4.71 -37.11 17.66
N VAL A 186 -4.12 -37.88 18.58
CA VAL A 186 -2.86 -38.62 18.33
C VAL A 186 -3.08 -39.75 17.31
N LEU A 187 -4.19 -40.48 17.38
CA LEU A 187 -4.55 -41.49 16.38
C LEU A 187 -4.78 -40.88 15.00
N LYS A 188 -5.36 -39.68 14.93
CA LYS A 188 -5.55 -38.93 13.70
C LYS A 188 -4.21 -38.46 13.12
N ILE A 189 -3.31 -37.93 13.95
CA ILE A 189 -1.95 -37.55 13.53
C ILE A 189 -1.14 -38.76 13.05
N VAL A 190 -1.24 -39.90 13.73
CA VAL A 190 -0.56 -41.15 13.33
C VAL A 190 -1.19 -41.74 12.07
N SER A 191 -2.51 -41.65 11.90
CA SER A 191 -3.21 -42.05 10.67
C SER A 191 -2.84 -41.13 9.50
N ASP A 192 -2.75 -39.83 9.72
CA ASP A 192 -2.35 -38.85 8.71
C ASP A 192 -0.88 -39.00 8.33
N LEU A 193 -0.01 -39.35 9.29
CA LEU A 193 1.38 -39.73 9.04
C LEU A 193 1.49 -41.05 8.29
N ARG A 194 0.63 -42.03 8.59
CA ARG A 194 0.55 -43.29 7.85
C ARG A 194 0.08 -43.07 6.42
N VAL A 195 -0.97 -42.28 6.22
CA VAL A 195 -1.44 -41.89 4.89
C VAL A 195 -0.35 -41.09 4.18
N TYR A 196 0.34 -40.15 4.84
CA TYR A 196 1.47 -39.42 4.26
C TYR A 196 2.62 -40.36 3.89
N CYS A 197 2.99 -41.34 4.72
CA CYS A 197 4.02 -42.33 4.43
C CYS A 197 3.58 -43.31 3.34
N GLU A 198 2.33 -43.75 3.29
CA GLU A 198 1.76 -44.61 2.25
C GLU A 198 1.61 -43.86 0.93
N THR A 199 1.25 -42.57 0.96
CA THR A 199 1.17 -41.68 -0.21
C THR A 199 2.56 -41.30 -0.70
N TYR A 200 3.52 -41.06 0.20
CA TYR A 200 4.93 -40.85 -0.13
C TYR A 200 5.61 -42.13 -0.62
N LEU A 201 5.24 -43.30 -0.10
CA LEU A 201 5.63 -44.60 -0.64
C LEU A 201 4.98 -44.85 -2.00
N LEU A 202 3.71 -44.49 -2.20
CA LEU A 202 3.06 -44.53 -3.51
C LEU A 202 3.71 -43.55 -4.48
N GLU A 203 4.07 -42.34 -4.05
CA GLU A 203 4.81 -41.35 -4.84
C GLU A 203 6.24 -41.77 -5.07
N CYS A 204 6.90 -42.53 -4.18
CA CYS A 204 8.22 -43.13 -4.41
C CYS A 204 8.15 -44.40 -5.27
N VAL A 205 7.00 -45.09 -5.30
CA VAL A 205 6.73 -46.24 -6.16
C VAL A 205 6.31 -45.77 -7.56
N ASN A 206 5.57 -44.66 -7.66
CA ASN A 206 5.11 -44.02 -8.89
C ASN A 206 6.17 -43.07 -9.48
N ASN A 207 6.95 -42.39 -8.65
CA ASN A 207 8.25 -41.77 -8.95
C ASN A 207 9.41 -42.67 -8.53
N ARG A 208 9.28 -43.98 -8.78
CA ARG A 208 10.47 -44.64 -9.33
C ARG A 208 10.88 -43.76 -10.52
N PRO A 209 12.18 -43.54 -10.77
CA PRO A 209 12.52 -43.39 -12.17
C PRO A 209 11.87 -44.60 -12.83
N LEU A 210 10.85 -44.36 -13.65
CA LEU A 210 10.64 -45.17 -14.82
C LEU A 210 12.00 -45.05 -15.53
N VAL A 211 12.95 -45.92 -15.14
CA VAL A 211 13.66 -46.68 -16.15
C VAL A 211 12.51 -47.32 -16.90
N SER A 212 12.06 -46.60 -17.91
CA SER A 212 11.12 -47.09 -18.86
C SER A 212 11.70 -48.44 -19.28
N ASN A 213 11.02 -49.52 -18.90
CA ASN A 213 11.29 -50.83 -19.49
C ASN A 213 10.93 -50.82 -20.99
N SER A 214 10.43 -49.69 -21.51
CA SER A 214 10.55 -49.31 -22.91
C SER A 214 11.77 -48.42 -23.10
N LEU A 215 12.75 -48.87 -23.88
CA LEU A 215 13.73 -47.94 -24.44
C LEU A 215 12.99 -46.78 -25.16
N PRO A 216 13.57 -45.56 -25.23
CA PRO A 216 13.10 -44.55 -26.17
C PRO A 216 12.89 -45.22 -27.53
N THR A 217 11.79 -44.93 -28.24
CA THR A 217 11.35 -45.68 -29.45
C THR A 217 12.42 -45.84 -30.54
N TYR A 218 13.49 -45.03 -30.51
CA TYR A 218 14.64 -45.06 -31.42
C TYR A 218 15.85 -45.86 -30.93
N LEU A 219 15.95 -46.20 -29.64
CA LEU A 219 17.03 -47.01 -29.07
C LEU A 219 16.46 -48.43 -28.93
N GLN A 220 16.85 -49.41 -29.75
CA GLN A 220 16.38 -50.80 -29.59
C GLN A 220 17.43 -51.64 -28.87
N ARG A 221 17.04 -52.56 -27.98
CA ARG A 221 18.01 -53.29 -27.14
C ARG A 221 18.92 -54.21 -27.97
N ASP A 222 18.42 -54.74 -29.09
CA ASP A 222 19.19 -55.61 -29.98
C ASP A 222 20.29 -54.80 -30.74
N PRO A 223 21.58 -55.18 -30.63
CA PRO A 223 22.69 -54.47 -31.28
C PRO A 223 22.61 -54.43 -32.80
N GLY A 224 21.84 -55.32 -33.43
CA GLY A 224 21.62 -55.33 -34.87
C GLY A 224 20.58 -54.32 -35.36
N ALA A 225 19.76 -53.77 -34.46
CA ALA A 225 18.73 -52.79 -34.81
C ALA A 225 19.24 -51.36 -35.00
N TYR A 226 20.43 -51.02 -34.48
CA TYR A 226 21.00 -49.68 -34.57
C TYR A 226 21.41 -49.36 -36.03
N PRO A 227 20.83 -48.33 -36.68
CA PRO A 227 21.21 -47.94 -38.03
C PRO A 227 22.43 -47.01 -37.99
N ASN A 228 23.60 -47.50 -38.40
CA ASN A 228 24.91 -46.83 -38.29
C ASN A 228 25.31 -46.49 -36.84
N LEU A 229 26.60 -46.40 -36.53
CA LEU A 229 27.04 -46.12 -35.15
C LEU A 229 26.56 -44.74 -34.69
N PRO A 230 25.60 -44.64 -33.76
CA PRO A 230 25.23 -43.36 -33.19
C PRO A 230 26.37 -42.93 -32.26
N ARG A 231 26.75 -41.65 -32.27
CA ARG A 231 27.46 -41.09 -31.11
C ARG A 231 26.44 -41.01 -29.98
N PHE A 232 26.54 -41.91 -29.01
CA PHE A 232 25.69 -41.89 -27.81
C PHE A 232 26.04 -40.67 -26.95
N SER A 233 25.02 -39.96 -26.47
CA SER A 233 25.12 -38.94 -25.43
C SER A 233 25.54 -39.54 -24.09
N SER A 234 25.97 -38.71 -23.13
CA SER A 234 26.40 -39.18 -21.81
C SER A 234 25.27 -39.90 -21.06
N ASP A 235 24.02 -39.47 -21.22
CA ASP A 235 22.87 -40.10 -20.55
C ASP A 235 22.49 -41.42 -21.20
N GLU A 236 22.59 -41.53 -22.53
CA GLU A 236 22.39 -42.80 -23.25
C GLU A 236 23.48 -43.83 -22.90
N LEU A 237 24.74 -43.40 -22.75
CA LEU A 237 25.83 -44.27 -22.28
C LEU A 237 25.57 -44.77 -20.86
N LYS A 238 25.18 -43.88 -19.92
CA LYS A 238 24.81 -44.28 -18.55
C LYS A 238 23.68 -45.31 -18.55
N HIS A 239 22.65 -45.08 -19.37
CA HIS A 239 21.52 -45.99 -19.49
C HIS A 239 21.91 -47.36 -20.08
N LEU A 240 22.65 -47.40 -21.19
CA LEU A 240 23.11 -48.65 -21.82
C LEU A 240 24.06 -49.43 -20.92
N ILE A 241 24.96 -48.73 -20.19
CA ILE A 241 25.86 -49.35 -19.20
C ILE A 241 25.08 -49.96 -18.04
N ALA A 242 23.99 -49.32 -17.59
CA ALA A 242 23.12 -49.85 -16.55
C ALA A 242 22.35 -51.11 -17.01
N LEU A 243 21.93 -51.16 -18.28
CA LEU A 243 21.26 -52.33 -18.87
C LEU A 243 22.19 -53.53 -19.12
N GLY A 244 23.50 -53.27 -19.24
CA GLY A 244 24.52 -54.27 -19.53
C GLY A 244 24.48 -54.79 -20.97
N PRO A 245 25.42 -55.70 -21.33
CA PRO A 245 25.50 -56.28 -22.68
C PRO A 245 24.23 -57.08 -23.03
N TYR A 246 23.75 -56.94 -24.27
CA TYR A 246 22.59 -57.70 -24.75
C TYR A 246 22.93 -59.18 -25.04
N GLN A 247 22.58 -60.07 -24.12
CA GLN A 247 22.95 -61.49 -24.13
C GLN A 247 21.74 -62.45 -24.06
N PRO A 248 20.87 -62.49 -25.09
CA PRO A 248 19.71 -63.38 -25.10
C PRO A 248 20.16 -64.86 -25.14
N ARG A 249 19.53 -65.70 -24.31
CA ARG A 249 19.72 -67.15 -24.26
C ARG A 249 18.56 -67.86 -24.97
N LEU A 250 18.80 -68.35 -26.18
CA LEU A 250 17.80 -69.06 -26.97
C LEU A 250 17.87 -70.57 -26.69
N SER A 251 16.72 -71.25 -26.69
CA SER A 251 16.65 -72.72 -26.60
C SER A 251 17.41 -73.39 -27.75
N THR A 252 17.39 -72.77 -28.93
CA THR A 252 18.21 -73.12 -30.09
C THR A 252 18.59 -71.86 -30.87
N TYR A 253 19.89 -71.65 -31.12
CA TYR A 253 20.39 -70.59 -32.00
C TYR A 253 20.30 -71.01 -33.48
N PRO A 254 20.17 -70.05 -34.42
CA PRO A 254 20.19 -70.34 -35.86
C PRO A 254 21.43 -71.14 -36.27
N LYS A 255 21.23 -72.26 -36.97
CA LYS A 255 22.32 -73.04 -37.56
C LYS A 255 22.62 -72.52 -38.96
N LEU A 256 23.91 -72.36 -39.25
CA LEU A 256 24.43 -72.01 -40.56
C LEU A 256 24.06 -73.13 -41.55
N LYS A 257 23.13 -72.86 -42.48
CA LYS A 257 22.79 -73.79 -43.55
C LYS A 257 23.90 -73.73 -44.60
N ARG A 258 24.59 -74.86 -44.85
CA ARG A 258 25.45 -75.01 -46.03
C ARG A 258 24.60 -75.61 -47.15
N THR A 259 24.50 -74.90 -48.26
CA THR A 259 23.98 -75.44 -49.51
C THR A 259 25.15 -76.02 -50.29
N LYS A 260 25.10 -77.32 -50.60
CA LYS A 260 25.86 -77.87 -51.72
C LYS A 260 24.93 -77.91 -52.92
N LYS A 261 25.45 -77.50 -54.08
CA LYS A 261 24.84 -77.84 -55.36
C LYS A 261 25.52 -79.10 -55.84
N ASP A 262 24.75 -80.13 -56.07
CA ASP A 262 25.24 -81.35 -56.71
C ASP A 262 25.29 -81.09 -58.23
N ASP A 263 26.05 -81.88 -59.00
CA ASP A 263 26.27 -81.64 -60.45
C ASP A 263 24.96 -81.65 -61.29
N ASN A 264 23.85 -82.08 -60.70
CA ASN A 264 22.51 -82.08 -61.29
C ASN A 264 21.61 -80.89 -60.87
N GLY A 265 22.12 -79.94 -60.09
CA GLY A 265 21.39 -78.72 -59.70
C GLY A 265 20.41 -78.86 -58.53
N GLU A 266 20.30 -80.03 -57.90
CA GLU A 266 19.57 -80.19 -56.64
C GLU A 266 20.36 -79.61 -55.45
N ILE A 267 19.65 -78.94 -54.53
CA ILE A 267 20.22 -78.33 -53.33
C ILE A 267 20.11 -79.33 -52.17
N SER A 268 21.23 -79.94 -51.79
CA SER A 268 21.33 -80.73 -50.57
C SER A 268 21.78 -79.84 -49.39
N VAL A 269 21.04 -79.91 -48.28
CA VAL A 269 21.39 -79.20 -47.03
C VAL A 269 22.10 -80.17 -46.10
N GLU A 270 23.43 -80.13 -46.08
CA GLU A 270 24.25 -80.94 -45.18
C GLU A 270 24.52 -80.17 -43.87
N VAL A 271 24.08 -80.71 -42.73
CA VAL A 271 24.43 -80.21 -41.39
C VAL A 271 25.64 -81.00 -40.88
N ASP A 272 26.84 -80.41 -40.95
CA ASP A 272 28.07 -81.00 -40.40
C ASP A 272 28.03 -80.94 -38.87
N LEU A 273 27.63 -82.06 -38.22
CA LEU A 273 27.45 -82.16 -36.76
C LEU A 273 28.78 -82.06 -35.97
N ARG A 274 29.94 -82.07 -36.63
CA ARG A 274 31.26 -81.99 -35.98
C ARG A 274 31.81 -80.56 -35.85
N LYS A 275 31.14 -79.56 -36.42
CA LYS A 275 31.58 -78.15 -36.40
C LYS A 275 30.57 -77.25 -35.70
N THR A 276 31.05 -76.21 -35.04
CA THR A 276 30.19 -75.17 -34.45
C THR A 276 29.49 -74.40 -35.57
N THR A 277 28.24 -74.75 -35.83
CA THR A 277 27.41 -74.16 -36.90
C THR A 277 26.44 -73.10 -36.39
N SER A 278 26.40 -72.80 -35.10
CA SER A 278 25.59 -71.74 -34.51
C SER A 278 26.36 -71.02 -33.41
N PHE A 279 25.90 -69.82 -33.05
CA PHE A 279 26.31 -69.16 -31.82
C PHE A 279 26.11 -70.10 -30.61
N GLN A 280 27.00 -69.98 -29.61
CA GLN A 280 26.97 -70.79 -28.40
C GLN A 280 26.83 -69.88 -27.19
N ALA A 281 25.73 -70.03 -26.41
CA ALA A 281 25.48 -69.23 -25.21
C ALA A 281 26.61 -69.30 -24.16
N ARG A 282 27.40 -70.39 -24.15
CA ARG A 282 28.58 -70.51 -23.28
C ARG A 282 29.61 -69.41 -23.51
N TRP A 283 29.66 -68.81 -24.70
CA TRP A 283 30.60 -67.72 -25.00
C TRP A 283 30.33 -66.46 -24.16
N TYR A 284 29.12 -66.27 -23.64
CA TYR A 284 28.84 -65.19 -22.68
C TYR A 284 29.57 -65.38 -21.36
N VAL A 285 29.88 -66.63 -20.98
CA VAL A 285 30.60 -66.94 -19.74
C VAL A 285 32.09 -66.62 -19.92
N ASP A 286 32.68 -67.11 -21.02
CA ASP A 286 34.09 -66.91 -21.30
C ASP A 286 34.42 -65.46 -21.71
N TYR A 287 33.46 -64.75 -22.33
CA TYR A 287 33.61 -63.39 -22.84
C TYR A 287 32.40 -62.51 -22.47
N PRO A 288 32.32 -62.02 -21.22
CA PRO A 288 31.12 -61.35 -20.69
C PRO A 288 30.72 -60.06 -21.42
N LEU A 289 31.61 -59.46 -22.22
CA LEU A 289 31.36 -58.20 -22.93
C LEU A 289 30.87 -58.38 -24.37
N ILE A 290 30.59 -59.61 -24.81
CA ILE A 290 29.99 -59.83 -26.14
C ILE A 290 28.47 -59.67 -26.09
N GLU A 291 27.91 -59.24 -27.21
CA GLU A 291 26.46 -59.12 -27.42
C GLU A 291 26.06 -59.94 -28.66
N TYR A 292 24.85 -60.47 -28.69
CA TYR A 292 24.33 -61.22 -29.83
C TYR A 292 23.03 -60.59 -30.34
N SER A 293 23.00 -60.28 -31.63
CA SER A 293 21.80 -59.81 -32.32
C SER A 293 20.94 -61.00 -32.77
N ILE A 294 19.70 -61.07 -32.28
CA ILE A 294 18.71 -62.03 -32.78
C ILE A 294 18.30 -61.62 -34.19
N LEU A 295 18.13 -60.32 -34.43
CA LEU A 295 17.68 -59.77 -35.71
C LEU A 295 18.65 -60.06 -36.86
N LYS A 296 19.96 -60.02 -36.61
CA LYS A 296 21.00 -60.19 -37.65
C LYS A 296 21.79 -61.49 -37.58
N ASP A 297 21.55 -62.35 -36.59
CA ASP A 297 22.34 -63.57 -36.30
C ASP A 297 23.86 -63.29 -36.27
N ARG A 298 24.26 -62.30 -35.46
CA ARG A 298 25.63 -61.76 -35.42
C ARG A 298 26.08 -61.38 -34.02
N VAL A 299 27.39 -61.52 -33.77
CA VAL A 299 28.04 -61.13 -32.50
C VAL A 299 28.72 -59.77 -32.61
N TYR A 300 28.57 -58.97 -31.57
CA TYR A 300 29.16 -57.65 -31.37
C TYR A 300 29.92 -57.60 -30.03
N CYS A 301 30.68 -56.53 -29.79
CA CYS A 301 31.32 -56.26 -28.51
C CYS A 301 30.73 -55.00 -27.88
N PHE A 302 30.17 -55.15 -26.67
CA PHE A 302 29.47 -54.08 -25.93
C PHE A 302 30.35 -52.84 -25.75
N VAL A 303 31.55 -53.02 -25.20
CA VAL A 303 32.44 -51.89 -24.88
C VAL A 303 33.02 -51.23 -26.11
N CYS A 304 33.38 -52.01 -27.14
CA CYS A 304 33.93 -51.47 -28.39
C CYS A 304 32.87 -50.74 -29.20
N ARG A 305 31.60 -51.16 -29.11
CA ARG A 305 30.48 -50.48 -29.76
C ARG A 305 30.19 -49.13 -29.13
N LEU A 306 30.25 -49.04 -27.79
CA LEU A 306 30.00 -47.81 -27.04
C LEU A 306 31.19 -46.83 -27.07
N PHE A 307 32.43 -47.32 -26.97
CA PHE A 307 33.64 -46.49 -26.74
C PHE A 307 34.72 -46.59 -27.85
N GLY A 308 34.47 -47.36 -28.92
CA GLY A 308 35.40 -47.54 -30.05
C GLY A 308 35.41 -46.41 -31.09
N HIS A 309 34.68 -45.31 -30.82
CA HIS A 309 34.50 -44.16 -31.72
C HIS A 309 34.67 -42.86 -30.92
N GLY A 310 35.13 -41.78 -31.58
CA GLY A 310 35.31 -40.46 -30.96
C GLY A 310 36.78 -40.00 -30.87
N PRO A 311 37.04 -38.77 -30.37
CA PRO A 311 38.38 -38.20 -30.28
C PRO A 311 39.34 -39.12 -29.49
N GLY A 312 40.51 -39.40 -30.07
CA GLY A 312 41.53 -40.28 -29.47
C GLY A 312 41.20 -41.78 -29.41
N ALA A 313 40.08 -42.22 -30.01
CA ALA A 313 39.73 -43.65 -30.04
C ALA A 313 40.64 -44.40 -31.02
N LEU A 314 41.15 -45.57 -30.62
CA LEU A 314 41.62 -46.55 -31.61
C LEU A 314 40.39 -47.05 -32.36
N CYS A 315 40.34 -46.86 -33.69
CA CYS A 315 39.18 -47.21 -34.50
C CYS A 315 38.72 -48.65 -34.22
N GLY A 316 37.48 -48.78 -33.75
CA GLY A 316 36.85 -50.08 -33.54
C GLY A 316 36.84 -50.91 -34.82
N ASP A 317 37.31 -52.16 -34.77
CA ASP A 317 37.15 -53.10 -35.88
C ASP A 317 35.65 -53.21 -36.24
N PRO A 318 35.24 -52.81 -37.46
CA PRO A 318 33.84 -52.85 -37.90
C PRO A 318 33.18 -54.22 -37.69
N ALA A 319 33.96 -55.31 -37.67
CA ALA A 319 33.47 -56.66 -37.39
C ALA A 319 32.83 -56.80 -35.99
N TRP A 320 33.27 -55.99 -35.01
CA TRP A 320 32.80 -56.05 -33.62
C TRP A 320 31.90 -54.87 -33.23
N THR A 321 31.71 -53.90 -34.12
CA THR A 321 30.96 -52.65 -33.84
C THR A 321 29.76 -52.46 -34.78
N THR A 322 29.96 -52.32 -36.09
CA THR A 322 28.89 -52.07 -37.09
C THR A 322 28.38 -53.33 -37.78
N ASN A 323 29.30 -54.13 -38.31
CA ASN A 323 28.98 -55.20 -39.24
C ASN A 323 28.58 -56.50 -38.53
N GLY A 324 29.08 -56.73 -37.32
CA GLY A 324 28.89 -57.95 -36.55
C GLY A 324 29.52 -59.19 -37.20
N LEU A 325 29.83 -60.20 -36.39
CA LEU A 325 30.47 -61.45 -36.83
C LEU A 325 29.50 -62.63 -36.86
N GLN A 326 29.51 -63.37 -37.97
CA GLN A 326 28.76 -64.62 -38.20
C GLN A 326 29.71 -65.70 -38.77
N GLN A 327 30.79 -66.02 -38.06
CA GLN A 327 31.78 -67.04 -38.46
C GLN A 327 32.02 -68.04 -37.32
N TRP A 328 30.97 -68.79 -36.97
CA TRP A 328 30.89 -69.65 -35.79
C TRP A 328 32.01 -70.68 -35.66
N THR A 329 32.55 -71.17 -36.78
CA THR A 329 33.66 -72.13 -36.82
C THR A 329 35.02 -71.55 -36.46
N LYS A 330 35.17 -70.21 -36.49
CA LYS A 330 36.43 -69.49 -36.19
C LYS A 330 36.36 -68.67 -34.89
N MET A 331 35.28 -68.79 -34.11
CA MET A 331 35.10 -67.98 -32.90
C MET A 331 36.00 -68.43 -31.75
N THR A 332 36.19 -69.74 -31.59
CA THR A 332 36.94 -70.36 -30.48
C THR A 332 38.19 -71.11 -30.94
N GLY A 333 39.14 -71.36 -30.02
CA GLY A 333 40.44 -71.99 -30.28
C GLY A 333 41.61 -71.02 -30.02
N LYS A 334 42.86 -71.50 -30.00
CA LYS A 334 44.06 -70.66 -29.73
C LYS A 334 44.17 -69.47 -30.68
N ASP A 335 43.72 -69.62 -31.92
CA ASP A 335 43.64 -68.57 -32.95
C ASP A 335 42.23 -68.02 -33.20
N GLY A 336 41.30 -68.28 -32.27
CA GLY A 336 39.91 -67.88 -32.37
C GLY A 336 39.71 -66.37 -32.38
N LYS A 337 38.70 -65.91 -33.11
CA LYS A 337 38.37 -64.48 -33.24
C LYS A 337 38.07 -63.80 -31.90
N LEU A 338 37.44 -64.51 -30.95
CA LEU A 338 37.11 -63.96 -29.62
C LEU A 338 38.38 -63.63 -28.82
N ILE A 339 39.34 -64.56 -28.72
CA ILE A 339 40.61 -64.34 -28.01
C ILE A 339 41.38 -63.17 -28.65
N LYS A 340 41.51 -63.16 -29.98
CA LYS A 340 42.22 -62.10 -30.70
C LYS A 340 41.58 -60.73 -30.49
N HIS A 341 40.25 -60.64 -30.42
CA HIS A 341 39.56 -59.39 -30.16
C HIS A 341 39.79 -58.89 -28.73
N PHE A 342 39.58 -59.75 -27.72
CA PHE A 342 39.71 -59.34 -26.32
C PHE A 342 41.15 -59.00 -25.92
N GLN A 343 42.15 -59.55 -26.64
CA GLN A 343 43.57 -59.18 -26.50
C GLN A 343 43.98 -57.98 -27.36
N SER A 344 43.10 -57.45 -28.21
CA SER A 344 43.43 -56.33 -29.08
C SER A 344 43.54 -55.01 -28.30
N ASN A 345 44.47 -54.14 -28.71
CA ASN A 345 44.62 -52.79 -28.14
C ASN A 345 43.33 -51.96 -28.25
N VAL A 346 42.53 -52.20 -29.29
CA VAL A 346 41.23 -51.56 -29.52
C VAL A 346 40.25 -51.89 -28.39
N HIS A 347 40.13 -53.19 -28.03
CA HIS A 347 39.27 -53.62 -26.93
C HIS A 347 39.75 -53.11 -25.58
N ILE A 348 41.06 -53.22 -25.31
CA ILE A 348 41.66 -52.77 -24.06
C ILE A 348 41.43 -51.26 -23.87
N SER A 349 41.64 -50.46 -24.91
CA SER A 349 41.39 -49.00 -24.88
C SER A 349 39.92 -48.67 -24.65
N ALA A 350 39.00 -49.35 -25.34
CA ALA A 350 37.56 -49.16 -25.13
C ALA A 350 37.12 -49.55 -23.71
N HIS A 351 37.70 -50.60 -23.14
CA HIS A 351 37.43 -51.02 -21.77
C HIS A 351 37.98 -50.02 -20.74
N GLN A 352 39.18 -49.47 -20.94
CA GLN A 352 39.74 -48.42 -20.07
C GLN A 352 38.85 -47.17 -20.04
N ARG A 353 38.30 -46.78 -21.19
CA ARG A 353 37.35 -45.65 -21.29
C ARG A 353 36.06 -45.89 -20.55
N LEU A 354 35.51 -47.11 -20.61
CA LEU A 354 34.37 -47.49 -19.77
C LEU A 354 34.70 -47.36 -18.27
N GLN A 355 35.91 -47.76 -17.86
CA GLN A 355 36.34 -47.65 -16.46
C GLN A 355 36.54 -46.20 -16.01
N MET A 356 37.04 -45.32 -16.89
CA MET A 356 37.13 -43.88 -16.63
C MET A 356 35.74 -43.27 -16.50
N PHE A 357 34.84 -43.56 -17.44
CA PHE A 357 33.45 -43.08 -17.41
C PHE A 357 32.69 -43.54 -16.15
N LYS A 358 32.94 -44.77 -15.67
CA LYS A 358 32.37 -45.26 -14.41
C LYS A 358 32.93 -44.61 -13.15
N LYS A 359 34.10 -43.97 -13.23
CA LYS A 359 34.73 -43.23 -12.12
C LYS A 359 34.35 -41.74 -12.12
N GLU A 360 33.80 -41.22 -13.22
CA GLU A 360 33.46 -39.81 -13.44
C GLU A 360 32.12 -39.35 -12.78
N ASP A 361 31.92 -39.64 -11.49
CA ASP A 361 30.98 -38.86 -10.64
C ASP A 361 31.63 -37.56 -10.11
N SER A 362 32.87 -37.26 -10.55
CA SER A 362 33.75 -36.20 -10.04
C SER A 362 34.27 -35.26 -11.14
N HIS A 363 33.42 -34.89 -12.12
CA HIS A 363 33.79 -33.92 -13.16
C HIS A 363 33.57 -32.47 -12.69
N VAL A 364 34.43 -31.54 -13.11
CA VAL A 364 34.37 -30.10 -12.77
C VAL A 364 33.00 -29.47 -13.07
N ASP A 365 32.34 -29.89 -14.14
CA ASP A 365 31.02 -29.37 -14.53
C ASP A 365 29.91 -29.72 -13.51
N ILE A 366 29.96 -30.91 -12.90
CA ILE A 366 28.99 -31.33 -11.86
C ILE A 366 29.26 -30.60 -10.54
N GLN A 367 30.53 -30.32 -10.22
CA GLN A 367 30.89 -29.49 -9.06
C GLN A 367 30.48 -28.02 -9.27
N LEU A 368 30.71 -27.46 -10.46
CA LEU A 368 30.27 -26.12 -10.83
C LEU A 368 28.74 -25.99 -10.82
N ASP A 369 28.00 -27.02 -11.21
CA ASP A 369 26.53 -27.02 -11.12
C ASP A 369 26.04 -27.11 -9.67
N LYS A 370 26.67 -27.90 -8.80
CA LYS A 370 26.35 -27.94 -7.37
C LYS A 370 26.68 -26.61 -6.68
N GLU A 371 27.83 -26.02 -6.97
CA GLU A 371 28.21 -24.69 -6.47
C GLU A 371 27.25 -23.61 -7.00
N ARG A 372 26.87 -23.64 -8.28
CA ARG A 372 25.87 -22.73 -8.84
C ARG A 372 24.51 -22.87 -8.15
N ILE A 373 24.05 -24.09 -7.89
CA ILE A 373 22.79 -24.34 -7.17
C ILE A 373 22.87 -23.80 -5.76
N PHE A 374 23.96 -24.06 -5.03
CA PHE A 374 24.16 -23.56 -3.67
C PHE A 374 24.24 -22.03 -3.62
N VAL A 375 25.02 -21.41 -4.52
CA VAL A 375 25.14 -19.95 -4.63
C VAL A 375 23.80 -19.32 -5.01
N ASN A 376 23.03 -19.92 -5.92
CA ASN A 376 21.71 -19.44 -6.30
C ASN A 376 20.70 -19.56 -5.14
N HIS A 377 20.72 -20.66 -4.40
CA HIS A 377 19.87 -20.87 -3.22
C HIS A 377 20.21 -19.85 -2.13
N HIS A 378 21.50 -19.70 -1.79
CA HIS A 378 21.96 -18.71 -0.81
C HIS A 378 21.61 -17.28 -1.23
N ARG A 379 21.75 -16.95 -2.52
CA ARG A 379 21.35 -15.65 -3.08
C ARG A 379 19.85 -15.42 -2.96
N GLN A 380 19.01 -16.44 -3.18
CA GLN A 380 17.56 -16.32 -3.00
C GLN A 380 17.18 -16.06 -1.55
N GLU A 381 17.80 -16.74 -0.60
CA GLU A 381 17.57 -16.50 0.83
C GLU A 381 18.00 -15.09 1.26
N LEU A 382 19.15 -14.61 0.79
CA LEU A 382 19.57 -13.22 1.02
C LEU A 382 18.60 -12.20 0.39
N LEU A 383 18.02 -12.50 -0.78
CA LEU A 383 17.02 -11.63 -1.40
C LEU A 383 15.74 -11.57 -0.58
N LYS A 384 15.26 -12.70 -0.04
CA LYS A 384 14.11 -12.76 0.85
C LYS A 384 14.38 -11.95 2.13
N LEU A 385 15.53 -12.16 2.76
CA LEU A 385 15.96 -11.41 3.94
C LEU A 385 16.00 -9.90 3.66
N ASN A 386 16.68 -9.46 2.60
CA ASN A 386 16.78 -8.05 2.27
C ASN A 386 15.42 -7.41 1.99
N ARG A 387 14.52 -8.12 1.28
CA ARG A 387 13.14 -7.65 1.08
C ARG A 387 12.41 -7.45 2.40
N TYR A 388 12.51 -8.42 3.30
CA TYR A 388 11.89 -8.36 4.62
C TYR A 388 12.40 -7.18 5.46
N ILE A 389 13.72 -6.96 5.48
CA ILE A 389 14.34 -5.84 6.19
C ILE A 389 13.87 -4.51 5.59
N ILE A 390 13.96 -4.32 4.27
CA ILE A 390 13.55 -3.07 3.63
C ILE A 390 12.06 -2.80 3.86
N SER A 391 11.21 -3.83 3.78
CA SER A 391 9.78 -3.73 4.09
C SER A 391 9.56 -3.22 5.52
N SER A 392 10.27 -3.78 6.50
CA SER A 392 10.20 -3.35 7.91
C SER A 392 10.68 -1.91 8.11
N LEU A 393 11.72 -1.47 7.40
CA LEU A 393 12.24 -0.09 7.45
C LEU A 393 11.30 0.92 6.77
N LEU A 394 10.69 0.53 5.65
CA LEU A 394 9.64 1.31 4.99
C LEU A 394 8.43 1.46 5.90
N ASP A 395 8.04 0.41 6.61
CA ASP A 395 6.92 0.46 7.54
C ASP A 395 7.21 1.36 8.76
N ALA A 396 8.42 1.28 9.32
CA ALA A 396 8.88 2.24 10.34
C ALA A 396 8.87 3.69 9.83
N THR A 397 9.24 3.91 8.56
CA THR A 397 9.18 5.23 7.92
C THR A 397 7.73 5.69 7.77
N LYS A 398 6.84 4.81 7.30
CA LYS A 398 5.40 5.03 7.14
C LYS A 398 4.77 5.43 8.48
N PHE A 399 5.08 4.72 9.56
CA PHE A 399 4.62 5.05 10.92
C PHE A 399 5.03 6.47 11.36
N LEU A 400 6.31 6.82 11.24
CA LEU A 400 6.80 8.14 11.66
C LEU A 400 6.19 9.27 10.83
N ALA A 401 6.11 9.08 9.50
CA ALA A 401 5.53 10.05 8.59
C ALA A 401 4.03 10.25 8.86
N ARG A 402 3.29 9.15 9.07
CA ARG A 402 1.86 9.15 9.45
C ARG A 402 1.61 9.98 10.71
N GLN A 403 2.48 9.87 11.71
CA GLN A 403 2.32 10.51 13.02
C GLN A 403 2.99 11.89 13.11
N SER A 404 3.51 12.44 12.00
CA SER A 404 4.25 13.72 11.99
C SER A 404 5.49 13.75 12.92
N LEU A 405 6.01 12.59 13.30
CA LEU A 405 7.13 12.48 14.25
C LEU A 405 8.46 12.86 13.60
N SER A 406 9.39 13.37 14.41
CA SER A 406 10.76 13.60 13.93
C SER A 406 11.42 12.27 13.64
N PHE A 407 12.20 12.18 12.57
CA PHE A 407 13.00 10.98 12.28
C PHE A 407 14.35 11.02 12.98
N ARG A 408 14.89 12.25 13.11
CA ARG A 408 16.23 12.56 13.58
C ARG A 408 16.16 13.19 14.97
N ALA A 409 17.20 12.97 15.74
CA ALA A 409 17.52 13.69 16.98
C ALA A 409 18.87 14.40 16.82
N GLU A 410 19.32 15.10 17.86
CA GLU A 410 20.64 15.74 17.89
C GLU A 410 21.77 14.72 17.71
N VAL A 411 21.62 13.54 18.34
CA VAL A 411 22.46 12.37 18.12
C VAL A 411 21.76 11.41 17.15
N GLU A 412 22.41 11.01 16.05
CA GLU A 412 21.80 10.17 15.00
C GLU A 412 21.26 8.84 15.55
N SER A 413 21.97 8.19 16.48
CA SER A 413 21.55 6.95 17.14
C SER A 413 20.30 7.10 18.01
N GLU A 414 20.00 8.32 18.47
CA GLU A 414 18.84 8.64 19.31
C GLU A 414 17.64 9.12 18.48
N GLY A 415 17.78 9.21 17.15
CA GLY A 415 16.67 9.55 16.27
C GLY A 415 15.55 8.50 16.36
N ASN A 416 14.28 8.96 16.34
CA ASN A 416 13.13 8.06 16.48
C ASN A 416 13.12 6.92 15.46
N PHE A 417 13.64 7.12 14.24
CA PHE A 417 13.76 6.03 13.27
C PHE A 417 14.66 4.91 13.77
N ASN A 418 15.85 5.26 14.28
CA ASN A 418 16.80 4.29 14.83
C ASN A 418 16.29 3.67 16.14
N GLN A 419 15.54 4.41 16.95
CA GLN A 419 14.89 3.89 18.15
C GLN A 419 13.77 2.90 17.83
N ILE A 420 12.97 3.15 16.78
CA ILE A 420 11.97 2.19 16.29
C ILE A 420 12.66 0.93 15.75
N VAL A 421 13.73 1.07 14.98
CA VAL A 421 14.49 -0.11 14.52
C VAL A 421 15.07 -0.89 15.70
N SER A 422 15.57 -0.19 16.73
CA SER A 422 16.05 -0.83 17.96
C SER A 422 14.93 -1.55 18.73
N LEU A 423 13.72 -0.98 18.73
CA LEU A 423 12.52 -1.62 19.26
C LEU A 423 12.20 -2.90 18.48
N LEU A 424 12.13 -2.83 17.14
CA LEU A 424 11.83 -3.97 16.27
C LEU A 424 12.81 -5.13 16.48
N ARG A 425 14.10 -4.83 16.66
CA ARG A 425 15.14 -5.83 16.96
C ARG A 425 14.85 -6.66 18.22
N ARG A 426 14.24 -6.06 19.25
CA ARG A 426 13.93 -6.79 20.49
C ARG A 426 12.85 -7.85 20.30
N TYR A 427 12.00 -7.69 19.29
CA TYR A 427 10.88 -8.59 19.03
C TYR A 427 11.06 -9.41 17.75
N ASN A 428 12.11 -9.15 16.98
CA ASN A 428 12.33 -9.78 15.69
C ASN A 428 13.78 -10.25 15.53
N ASN A 429 13.99 -11.56 15.69
CA ASN A 429 15.31 -12.18 15.61
C ASN A 429 15.97 -11.96 14.24
N THR A 430 15.18 -11.97 13.16
CA THR A 430 15.68 -11.75 11.79
C THR A 430 16.27 -10.34 11.62
N ILE A 431 15.59 -9.32 12.16
CA ILE A 431 16.08 -7.94 12.12
C ILE A 431 17.31 -7.78 13.04
N ASP A 432 17.32 -8.40 14.21
CA ASP A 432 18.48 -8.32 15.12
C ASP A 432 19.71 -9.04 14.55
N GLN A 433 19.54 -10.21 13.93
CA GLN A 433 20.59 -10.92 13.21
C GLN A 433 21.15 -10.06 12.08
N TRP A 434 20.30 -9.50 11.21
CA TRP A 434 20.75 -8.57 10.17
C TRP A 434 21.45 -7.33 10.74
N TYR A 435 21.04 -6.86 11.93
CA TYR A 435 21.67 -5.71 12.59
C TYR A 435 23.05 -6.04 13.18
N LYS A 436 23.25 -7.24 13.74
CA LYS A 436 24.53 -7.65 14.33
C LYS A 436 25.51 -8.18 13.28
N ASP A 437 25.02 -9.00 12.36
CA ASP A 437 25.84 -9.69 11.39
C ASP A 437 26.02 -8.87 10.10
N LYS A 438 27.19 -8.23 9.98
CA LYS A 438 27.57 -7.46 8.80
C LYS A 438 27.75 -8.33 7.54
N SER A 439 27.93 -9.65 7.67
CA SER A 439 28.14 -10.57 6.55
C SER A 439 26.85 -10.83 5.76
N THR A 440 25.69 -10.71 6.41
CA THR A 440 24.36 -10.83 5.78
C THR A 440 24.00 -9.64 4.88
N ARG A 441 24.79 -8.56 4.93
CA ARG A 441 24.54 -7.31 4.20
C ARG A 441 25.32 -7.27 2.90
N SER A 442 24.59 -7.20 1.79
CA SER A 442 25.21 -6.85 0.51
C SER A 442 25.91 -5.50 0.64
N TYR A 443 27.21 -5.44 0.32
CA TYR A 443 28.07 -4.26 0.43
C TYR A 443 28.18 -3.62 1.84
N ARG A 444 27.81 -4.34 2.92
CA ARG A 444 27.90 -3.89 4.32
C ARG A 444 27.04 -2.65 4.68
N VAL A 445 26.00 -2.33 3.91
CA VAL A 445 25.15 -1.14 4.13
C VAL A 445 24.00 -1.44 5.10
N THR A 446 23.72 -0.52 6.03
CA THR A 446 22.66 -0.65 7.06
C THR A 446 21.33 -0.02 6.67
N TYR A 447 21.23 0.77 5.59
CA TYR A 447 20.01 1.51 5.21
C TYR A 447 19.40 2.39 6.33
N LEU A 448 20.13 2.65 7.41
CA LEU A 448 19.68 3.47 8.54
C LEU A 448 20.07 4.94 8.42
N SER A 449 20.92 5.26 7.43
CA SER A 449 21.43 6.61 7.24
C SER A 449 20.32 7.59 6.90
N ASN A 450 20.57 8.86 7.19
CA ASN A 450 19.73 9.98 6.81
C ASN A 450 19.34 10.01 5.32
N ASP A 451 20.23 9.55 4.44
CA ASP A 451 19.99 9.47 3.01
C ASP A 451 19.04 8.34 2.62
N ALA A 452 19.15 7.19 3.29
CA ALA A 452 18.21 6.08 3.09
C ALA A 452 16.81 6.46 3.61
N GLN A 453 16.73 7.12 4.76
CA GLN A 453 15.47 7.67 5.28
C GLN A 453 14.83 8.67 4.30
N ASN A 454 15.61 9.57 3.71
CA ASN A 454 15.14 10.50 2.67
C ASN A 454 14.56 9.75 1.46
N ASP A 455 15.22 8.68 1.03
CA ASP A 455 14.73 7.88 -0.08
C ASP A 455 13.44 7.15 0.24
N PHE A 456 13.32 6.55 1.43
CA PHE A 456 12.08 5.92 1.88
C PHE A 456 10.93 6.92 1.92
N ILE A 457 11.14 8.11 2.51
CA ILE A 457 10.15 9.19 2.54
C ILE A 457 9.73 9.60 1.13
N SER A 458 10.69 9.77 0.23
CA SER A 458 10.43 10.14 -1.17
C SER A 458 9.65 9.06 -1.93
N ILE A 459 9.93 7.77 -1.70
CA ILE A 459 9.20 6.67 -2.34
C ILE A 459 7.78 6.60 -1.84
N ILE A 460 7.58 6.67 -0.52
CA ILE A 460 6.27 6.63 0.10
C ILE A 460 5.44 7.85 -0.31
N GLY A 461 6.00 9.05 -0.19
CA GLY A 461 5.31 10.30 -0.56
C GLY A 461 4.93 10.34 -2.04
N LYS A 462 5.82 9.84 -2.92
CA LYS A 462 5.49 9.67 -4.34
C LYS A 462 4.37 8.66 -4.57
N ALA A 463 4.39 7.52 -3.88
CA ALA A 463 3.32 6.53 -4.02
C ALA A 463 1.95 7.06 -3.57
N VAL A 464 1.91 7.85 -2.48
CA VAL A 464 0.70 8.57 -2.05
C VAL A 464 0.24 9.55 -3.13
N HIS A 465 1.16 10.39 -3.64
CA HIS A 465 0.86 11.36 -4.68
C HIS A 465 0.33 10.69 -5.97
N ASP A 466 1.01 9.65 -6.46
CA ASP A 466 0.62 8.91 -7.66
C ASP A 466 -0.76 8.25 -7.48
N SER A 467 -1.10 7.79 -6.27
CA SER A 467 -2.44 7.29 -5.95
C SER A 467 -3.52 8.36 -6.09
N ILE A 468 -3.26 9.58 -5.61
CA ILE A 468 -4.17 10.72 -5.76
C ILE A 468 -4.35 11.08 -7.24
N ILE A 469 -3.25 11.17 -8.00
CA ILE A 469 -3.29 11.44 -9.44
C ILE A 469 -4.11 10.38 -10.19
N ASN A 470 -3.93 9.11 -9.84
CA ASN A 470 -4.71 8.02 -10.44
C ASN A 470 -6.22 8.15 -10.14
N ARG A 471 -6.60 8.57 -8.93
CA ARG A 471 -8.01 8.87 -8.59
C ARG A 471 -8.55 10.06 -9.39
N LEU A 472 -7.78 11.14 -9.49
CA LEU A 472 -8.16 12.32 -10.27
C LEU A 472 -8.37 12.00 -11.76
N ASN A 473 -7.50 11.18 -12.35
CA ASN A 473 -7.61 10.77 -13.75
C ASN A 473 -8.87 9.94 -14.04
N LYS A 474 -9.45 9.29 -13.02
CA LYS A 474 -10.72 8.55 -13.13
C LYS A 474 -11.95 9.42 -12.85
N SER A 475 -11.78 10.52 -12.12
CA SER A 475 -12.88 11.43 -11.78
C SER A 475 -13.41 12.16 -13.02
N LEU A 476 -14.72 12.41 -13.07
CA LEU A 476 -15.32 13.20 -14.16
C LEU A 476 -14.95 14.69 -14.08
N PHE A 477 -14.89 15.21 -12.86
CA PHE A 477 -14.61 16.59 -12.56
C PHE A 477 -13.79 16.69 -11.28
N TRP A 478 -12.91 17.68 -11.26
CA TRP A 478 -12.19 18.10 -10.07
C TRP A 478 -12.13 19.62 -10.03
N SER A 479 -12.13 20.17 -8.83
CA SER A 479 -11.91 21.59 -8.56
C SER A 479 -10.65 21.75 -7.72
N VAL A 480 -10.15 22.98 -7.67
CA VAL A 480 -8.94 23.32 -6.92
C VAL A 480 -9.27 24.31 -5.82
N MET A 481 -8.82 23.98 -4.62
CA MET A 481 -8.88 24.79 -3.41
C MET A 481 -7.48 25.28 -3.09
N VAL A 482 -7.30 26.60 -3.08
CA VAL A 482 -6.00 27.24 -2.84
C VAL A 482 -6.12 28.18 -1.65
N ASP A 483 -5.21 28.01 -0.71
CA ASP A 483 -5.05 28.92 0.42
C ASP A 483 -3.56 29.04 0.78
N SER A 484 -3.20 30.12 1.47
CA SER A 484 -1.83 30.41 1.88
C SER A 484 -1.76 30.91 3.31
N THR A 485 -0.73 30.48 4.05
CA THR A 485 -0.47 30.98 5.40
C THR A 485 1.04 31.14 5.64
N PRO A 486 1.48 32.12 6.45
CA PRO A 486 2.86 32.17 6.89
C PRO A 486 3.19 30.98 7.80
N ASP A 487 4.32 30.32 7.55
CA ASP A 487 4.84 29.27 8.40
C ASP A 487 5.62 29.80 9.61
N ILE A 488 6.16 28.91 10.44
CA ILE A 488 6.95 29.27 11.63
C ILE A 488 8.26 30.01 11.29
N SER A 489 8.70 29.97 10.03
CA SER A 489 9.87 30.70 9.53
C SER A 489 9.50 32.04 8.90
N HIS A 490 8.24 32.48 9.05
CA HIS A 490 7.66 33.67 8.41
C HIS A 490 7.76 33.65 6.89
N LYS A 491 7.72 32.45 6.30
CA LYS A 491 7.63 32.26 4.84
C LYS A 491 6.22 31.84 4.49
N ASP A 492 5.66 32.44 3.45
CA ASP A 492 4.33 32.05 3.00
C ASP A 492 4.35 30.68 2.33
N MET A 493 3.45 29.81 2.78
CA MET A 493 3.24 28.49 2.23
C MET A 493 1.87 28.42 1.56
N MET A 494 1.85 28.09 0.28
CA MET A 494 0.64 27.81 -0.48
C MET A 494 0.28 26.34 -0.39
N SER A 495 -1.00 26.08 -0.24
CA SER A 495 -1.57 24.75 -0.26
C SER A 495 -2.50 24.60 -1.46
N ILE A 496 -2.36 23.48 -2.17
CA ILE A 496 -3.24 23.12 -3.28
C ILE A 496 -3.93 21.82 -2.92
N ILE A 497 -5.22 21.91 -2.66
CA ILE A 497 -6.11 20.78 -2.42
C ILE A 497 -7.03 20.65 -3.62
N VAL A 498 -7.36 19.42 -3.99
CA VAL A 498 -8.31 19.11 -5.05
C VAL A 498 -9.55 18.49 -4.46
N ARG A 499 -10.72 18.88 -4.95
CA ARG A 499 -12.01 18.28 -4.59
C ARG A 499 -12.62 17.63 -5.82
N PHE A 500 -12.99 16.37 -5.71
CA PHE A 500 -13.54 15.57 -6.82
C PHE A 500 -14.55 14.55 -6.29
N VAL A 501 -15.27 13.89 -7.19
CA VAL A 501 -16.15 12.77 -6.82
C VAL A 501 -15.44 11.46 -7.08
N ASN A 502 -15.37 10.61 -6.06
CA ASN A 502 -14.68 9.33 -6.11
C ASN A 502 -15.54 8.21 -6.74
N GLU A 503 -15.01 7.00 -6.81
CA GLU A 503 -15.69 5.84 -7.43
C GLU A 503 -16.97 5.43 -6.67
N ASP A 504 -17.08 5.81 -5.39
CA ASP A 504 -18.23 5.55 -4.51
C ASP A 504 -19.28 6.69 -4.55
N ASP A 505 -19.19 7.60 -5.52
CA ASP A 505 -20.03 8.79 -5.68
C ASP A 505 -20.00 9.80 -4.52
N GLN A 506 -18.90 9.83 -3.78
CA GLN A 506 -18.72 10.75 -2.66
C GLN A 506 -17.74 11.86 -3.01
N ALA A 507 -18.02 13.07 -2.53
CA ALA A 507 -17.07 14.17 -2.63
C ALA A 507 -15.86 13.85 -1.74
N GLU A 508 -14.66 14.01 -2.30
CA GLU A 508 -13.39 13.71 -1.66
C GLU A 508 -12.44 14.89 -1.86
N GLU A 509 -11.76 15.31 -0.80
CA GLU A 509 -10.75 16.36 -0.83
C GLU A 509 -9.36 15.77 -0.56
N ARG A 510 -8.38 16.06 -1.42
CA ARG A 510 -7.02 15.51 -1.32
C ARG A 510 -5.95 16.58 -1.51
N LEU A 511 -4.91 16.53 -0.70
CA LEU A 511 -3.75 17.41 -0.83
C LEU A 511 -2.93 17.01 -2.05
N LEU A 512 -2.86 17.91 -3.03
CA LEU A 512 -2.04 17.71 -4.23
C LEU A 512 -0.61 18.16 -3.97
N SER A 513 -0.43 19.39 -3.47
CA SER A 513 0.91 19.92 -3.20
C SER A 513 0.91 21.08 -2.21
N ILE A 514 2.12 21.39 -1.73
CA ILE A 514 2.42 22.56 -0.91
C ILE A 514 3.71 23.22 -1.44
N HIS A 515 3.72 24.54 -1.54
CA HIS A 515 4.84 25.30 -2.11
C HIS A 515 5.19 26.52 -1.27
N GLU A 516 6.48 26.75 -1.04
CA GLU A 516 6.98 28.04 -0.55
C GLU A 516 6.77 29.10 -1.62
N ILE A 517 6.11 30.22 -1.29
CA ILE A 517 5.95 31.33 -2.21
C ILE A 517 6.99 32.42 -1.92
N LYS A 518 7.73 32.81 -2.96
CA LYS A 518 8.80 33.82 -2.88
C LYS A 518 8.30 35.27 -2.92
N SER A 519 7.15 35.51 -3.53
CA SER A 519 6.53 36.84 -3.61
C SER A 519 5.04 36.70 -3.93
N GLN A 520 4.20 37.47 -3.24
CA GLN A 520 2.74 37.50 -3.44
C GLN A 520 2.21 38.92 -3.25
N SER A 521 1.05 39.24 -3.83
CA SER A 521 0.21 40.36 -3.38
C SER A 521 -1.26 40.02 -3.56
N TYR A 522 -2.03 39.89 -2.47
CA TYR A 522 -3.49 39.71 -2.55
C TYR A 522 -4.22 40.39 -1.38
N ASP A 523 -5.11 41.34 -1.68
CA ASP A 523 -5.87 42.18 -0.72
C ASP A 523 -7.40 42.07 -0.86
N GLY A 524 -7.92 41.25 -1.78
CA GLY A 524 -9.35 41.12 -2.03
C GLY A 524 -9.74 39.83 -2.74
N ALA A 525 -11.02 39.44 -2.56
CA ALA A 525 -11.67 38.42 -3.38
C ALA A 525 -11.49 38.70 -4.89
N SER A 526 -11.34 39.97 -5.26
CA SER A 526 -11.04 40.46 -6.60
C SER A 526 -9.79 39.87 -7.25
N ASN A 527 -8.76 39.48 -6.51
CA ASN A 527 -7.58 38.86 -7.12
C ASN A 527 -7.82 37.39 -7.49
N MET A 528 -8.72 36.71 -6.79
CA MET A 528 -9.15 35.34 -7.13
C MET A 528 -10.28 35.34 -8.15
N SER A 529 -11.22 36.27 -8.03
CA SER A 529 -12.46 36.35 -8.81
C SER A 529 -12.45 37.37 -9.94
N GLY A 530 -11.37 38.14 -10.10
CA GLY A 530 -11.32 39.31 -10.97
C GLY A 530 -11.49 38.97 -12.44
N GLU A 531 -12.33 39.74 -13.12
CA GLU A 531 -12.78 39.48 -14.48
C GLU A 531 -11.65 39.46 -15.53
N TYR A 532 -10.64 40.32 -15.38
CA TYR A 532 -9.59 40.47 -16.40
C TYR A 532 -8.25 39.80 -16.05
N LYS A 533 -7.85 39.86 -14.77
CA LYS A 533 -6.55 39.39 -14.26
C LYS A 533 -6.68 38.46 -13.05
N GLY A 534 -7.89 38.07 -12.66
CA GLY A 534 -8.10 37.16 -11.55
C GLY A 534 -7.63 35.75 -11.87
N VAL A 535 -7.31 34.98 -10.84
CA VAL A 535 -6.90 33.58 -10.96
C VAL A 535 -7.93 32.77 -11.75
N LYS A 536 -9.24 32.95 -11.47
CA LYS A 536 -10.35 32.37 -12.24
C LYS A 536 -10.16 32.61 -13.74
N THR A 537 -10.01 33.86 -14.15
CA THR A 537 -9.93 34.24 -15.57
C THR A 537 -8.69 33.66 -16.24
N ILE A 538 -7.54 33.64 -15.56
CA ILE A 538 -6.31 33.06 -16.11
C ILE A 538 -6.50 31.57 -16.33
N ILE A 539 -7.06 30.84 -15.36
CA ILE A 539 -7.32 29.40 -15.49
C ILE A 539 -8.32 29.15 -16.61
N SER A 540 -9.45 29.87 -16.66
CA SER A 540 -10.45 29.75 -17.73
C SER A 540 -9.84 29.93 -19.13
N LYS A 541 -8.94 30.92 -19.29
CA LYS A 541 -8.24 31.15 -20.56
C LYS A 541 -7.30 30.00 -20.93
N LEU A 542 -6.60 29.42 -19.95
CA LEU A 542 -5.66 28.31 -20.20
C LEU A 542 -6.36 27.02 -20.59
N ILE A 543 -7.52 26.74 -20.00
CA ILE A 543 -8.27 25.49 -20.27
C ILE A 543 -9.26 25.61 -21.43
N GLY A 544 -9.55 26.82 -21.90
CA GLY A 544 -10.45 27.06 -23.03
C GLY A 544 -11.95 26.99 -22.71
N HIS A 545 -12.34 26.99 -21.43
CA HIS A 545 -13.72 27.10 -20.98
C HIS A 545 -13.82 27.90 -19.68
N GLU A 546 -15.02 28.36 -19.31
CA GLU A 546 -15.20 29.10 -18.07
C GLU A 546 -15.11 28.19 -16.84
N VAL A 547 -14.34 28.60 -15.83
CA VAL A 547 -14.27 27.99 -14.50
C VAL A 547 -15.17 28.75 -13.53
N ILE A 548 -16.00 28.05 -12.76
CA ILE A 548 -16.78 28.68 -11.69
C ILE A 548 -15.88 29.03 -10.50
N PHE A 549 -15.96 30.27 -10.02
CA PHE A 549 -15.32 30.69 -8.78
C PHE A 549 -16.34 30.77 -7.64
N VAL A 550 -16.21 29.85 -6.69
CA VAL A 550 -16.99 29.84 -5.44
C VAL A 550 -16.16 30.48 -4.32
N PRO A 551 -16.65 31.55 -3.66
CA PRO A 551 -15.95 32.13 -2.52
C PRO A 551 -16.01 31.17 -1.31
N CYS A 552 -14.94 31.13 -0.50
CA CYS A 552 -14.96 30.35 0.74
C CYS A 552 -16.05 30.87 1.69
N CYS A 553 -17.12 30.10 1.86
CA CYS A 553 -18.29 30.49 2.64
C CYS A 553 -17.96 30.58 4.13
N ALA A 554 -17.13 29.67 4.66
CA ALA A 554 -16.70 29.70 6.06
C ALA A 554 -15.86 30.95 6.39
N HIS A 555 -14.89 31.29 5.54
CA HIS A 555 -14.07 32.50 5.72
C HIS A 555 -14.90 33.78 5.60
N ARG A 556 -15.79 33.85 4.61
CA ARG A 556 -16.72 34.98 4.46
C ARG A 556 -17.61 35.10 5.68
N SER A 557 -18.18 34.00 6.17
CA SER A 557 -19.01 33.98 7.38
C SER A 557 -18.25 34.49 8.60
N ASN A 558 -17.00 34.06 8.81
CA ASN A 558 -16.16 34.59 9.91
C ASN A 558 -15.97 36.11 9.82
N LYS A 559 -15.70 36.63 8.62
CA LYS A 559 -15.58 38.09 8.40
C LYS A 559 -16.89 38.84 8.64
N ILE A 560 -18.03 38.23 8.30
CA ILE A 560 -19.35 38.82 8.53
C ILE A 560 -19.59 39.00 10.04
N VAL A 561 -19.27 37.99 10.84
CA VAL A 561 -19.37 38.09 12.31
C VAL A 561 -18.40 39.15 12.85
N GLU A 562 -17.19 39.21 12.31
CA GLU A 562 -16.21 40.24 12.66
C GLU A 562 -16.74 41.67 12.45
N HIS A 563 -17.19 41.97 11.23
CA HIS A 563 -17.68 43.29 10.89
C HIS A 563 -18.93 43.65 11.69
N SER A 564 -19.83 42.69 11.89
CA SER A 564 -21.09 42.91 12.61
C SER A 564 -20.88 43.28 14.08
N THR A 565 -19.92 42.65 14.74
CA THR A 565 -19.60 42.92 16.14
C THR A 565 -18.77 44.20 16.32
N GLN A 566 -17.97 44.58 15.32
CA GLN A 566 -17.17 45.81 15.35
C GLN A 566 -18.02 47.09 15.19
N ASN A 567 -19.29 46.99 14.83
CA ASN A 567 -20.17 48.15 14.64
C ASN A 567 -20.73 48.77 15.93
N SER A 568 -20.59 48.11 17.09
CA SER A 568 -20.97 48.64 18.40
C SER A 568 -19.74 48.85 19.28
N LEU A 569 -19.64 50.03 19.92
CA LEU A 569 -18.56 50.33 20.86
C LEU A 569 -18.68 49.48 22.14
N GLU A 570 -19.91 49.22 22.57
CA GLU A 570 -20.24 48.40 23.73
C GLU A 570 -19.81 46.95 23.51
N VAL A 571 -20.07 46.41 22.31
CA VAL A 571 -19.61 45.05 21.92
C VAL A 571 -18.09 44.98 21.80
N LYS A 572 -17.44 46.02 21.26
CA LYS A 572 -15.97 46.10 21.25
C LYS A 572 -15.37 46.04 22.65
N LYS A 573 -15.87 46.87 23.57
CA LYS A 573 -15.45 46.87 24.98
C LYS A 573 -15.68 45.51 25.65
N PHE A 574 -16.78 44.84 25.29
CA PHE A 574 -17.08 43.49 25.77
C PHE A 574 -16.02 42.47 25.32
N PHE A 575 -15.65 42.45 24.04
CA PHE A 575 -14.61 41.54 23.54
C PHE A 575 -13.22 41.86 24.13
N ASP A 576 -12.88 43.15 24.21
CA ASP A 576 -11.63 43.59 24.87
C ASP A 576 -11.58 43.09 26.32
N LEU A 577 -12.70 43.14 27.06
CA LEU A 577 -12.75 42.64 28.43
C LEU A 577 -12.60 41.11 28.50
N CYS A 578 -13.24 40.37 27.58
CA CYS A 578 -13.09 38.91 27.49
C CYS A 578 -11.62 38.52 27.30
N GLU A 579 -10.91 39.18 26.39
CA GLU A 579 -9.49 38.94 26.15
C GLU A 579 -8.64 39.32 27.37
N ASN A 580 -8.92 40.48 27.98
CA ASN A 580 -8.21 40.93 29.18
C ASN A 580 -8.35 39.94 30.35
N ILE A 581 -9.51 39.31 30.53
CA ILE A 581 -9.70 38.25 31.55
C ILE A 581 -8.76 37.08 31.29
N TYR A 582 -8.68 36.60 30.05
CA TYR A 582 -7.79 35.51 29.66
C TYR A 582 -6.32 35.88 29.90
N VAL A 583 -5.87 37.02 29.37
CA VAL A 583 -4.48 37.48 29.47
C VAL A 583 -4.09 37.71 30.92
N PHE A 584 -4.98 38.29 31.72
CA PHE A 584 -4.76 38.52 33.14
C PHE A 584 -4.58 37.19 33.89
N ILE A 585 -5.52 36.25 33.77
CA ILE A 585 -5.46 35.01 34.57
C ILE A 585 -4.31 34.11 34.10
N THR A 586 -4.13 33.93 32.78
CA THR A 586 -3.13 33.01 32.23
C THR A 586 -1.72 33.59 32.17
N GLY A 587 -1.57 34.90 32.22
CA GLY A 587 -0.28 35.57 32.18
C GLY A 587 0.60 35.37 33.43
N SER A 588 0.13 34.68 34.47
CA SER A 588 0.94 34.30 35.64
C SER A 588 0.58 32.91 36.13
N THR A 589 1.58 32.07 36.40
CA THR A 589 1.38 30.74 36.98
C THR A 589 0.70 30.80 38.35
N LYS A 590 0.94 31.85 39.15
CA LYS A 590 0.28 32.09 40.44
C LYS A 590 -1.20 32.44 40.28
N ARG A 591 -1.55 33.28 39.30
CA ARG A 591 -2.97 33.62 39.03
C ARG A 591 -3.71 32.42 38.46
N TYR A 592 -3.03 31.65 37.60
CA TYR A 592 -3.57 30.42 37.04
C TYR A 592 -3.75 29.31 38.08
N SER A 593 -2.92 29.22 39.11
CA SER A 593 -3.12 28.24 40.19
C SER A 593 -4.40 28.53 40.98
N VAL A 594 -4.69 29.81 41.27
CA VAL A 594 -5.95 30.23 41.92
C VAL A 594 -7.17 29.78 41.10
N LEU A 595 -7.14 29.97 39.77
CA LEU A 595 -8.19 29.46 38.88
C LEU A 595 -8.38 27.93 39.03
N ARG A 596 -7.28 27.19 39.04
CA ARG A 596 -7.31 25.73 39.16
C ARG A 596 -7.86 25.27 40.50
N ASP A 597 -7.49 25.93 41.58
CA ASP A 597 -7.92 25.58 42.95
C ASP A 597 -9.42 25.84 43.10
N ILE A 598 -9.92 26.98 42.62
CA ILE A 598 -11.35 27.31 42.62
C ILE A 598 -12.14 26.33 41.76
N TYR A 599 -11.66 25.97 40.57
CA TYR A 599 -12.33 24.97 39.75
C TYR A 599 -12.34 23.58 40.38
N SER A 600 -11.26 23.18 41.03
CA SER A 600 -11.20 21.87 41.72
C SER A 600 -12.18 21.77 42.90
N THR A 601 -12.61 22.92 43.43
CA THR A 601 -13.54 23.02 44.56
C THR A 601 -14.97 23.38 44.10
N SER A 602 -15.16 23.76 42.84
CA SER A 602 -16.48 24.11 42.32
C SER A 602 -17.37 22.88 42.21
N MET A 603 -18.64 23.04 42.58
CA MET A 603 -19.69 22.04 42.37
C MET A 603 -20.30 22.13 40.96
N ASN A 604 -19.86 23.11 40.15
CA ASN A 604 -20.34 23.33 38.79
C ASN A 604 -19.60 22.42 37.81
N GLU A 605 -20.25 21.33 37.39
CA GLU A 605 -19.68 20.40 36.41
C GLU A 605 -19.51 21.02 35.02
N ASP A 606 -20.27 22.08 34.71
CA ASP A 606 -20.23 22.78 33.43
C ASP A 606 -19.12 23.86 33.37
N ALA A 607 -18.35 24.06 34.44
CA ALA A 607 -17.30 25.06 34.49
C ALA A 607 -16.18 24.76 33.46
N LEU A 608 -15.93 25.74 32.59
CA LEU A 608 -14.94 25.71 31.53
C LEU A 608 -13.80 26.70 31.80
N SER A 609 -12.55 26.26 31.62
CA SER A 609 -11.39 27.15 31.66
C SER A 609 -11.49 28.26 30.62
N VAL A 610 -11.11 29.47 31.05
CA VAL A 610 -10.98 30.65 30.20
C VAL A 610 -10.09 30.31 29.01
N LYS A 611 -10.51 30.72 27.81
CA LYS A 611 -9.84 30.41 26.54
C LYS A 611 -9.37 31.68 25.87
N GLN A 612 -8.29 31.58 25.11
CA GLN A 612 -7.83 32.67 24.26
C GLN A 612 -8.79 32.84 23.07
N SER A 613 -9.21 34.07 22.81
CA SER A 613 -9.76 34.46 21.52
C SER A 613 -8.62 34.74 20.53
N THR A 614 -8.72 34.24 19.30
CA THR A 614 -7.78 34.54 18.22
C THR A 614 -8.50 35.30 17.11
N ASP A 615 -7.94 36.45 16.72
CA ASP A 615 -8.51 37.33 15.68
C ASP A 615 -8.78 36.62 14.34
N THR A 616 -8.02 35.57 14.04
CA THR A 616 -8.10 34.86 12.76
C THR A 616 -9.29 33.89 12.65
N ARG A 617 -9.95 33.53 13.75
CA ARG A 617 -11.05 32.54 13.77
C ARG A 617 -12.11 32.89 14.81
N TRP A 618 -13.26 33.40 14.37
CA TRP A 618 -14.40 33.77 15.23
C TRP A 618 -15.03 32.60 16.01
N SER A 619 -14.79 31.36 15.61
CA SER A 619 -15.13 30.18 16.43
C SER A 619 -14.36 30.12 17.76
N SER A 620 -13.14 30.69 17.83
CA SER A 620 -12.40 30.82 19.08
C SER A 620 -13.05 31.83 20.04
N HIS A 621 -13.63 32.91 19.50
CA HIS A 621 -14.37 33.90 20.28
C HIS A 621 -15.63 33.27 20.89
N TYR A 622 -16.37 32.45 20.14
CA TYR A 622 -17.50 31.69 20.69
C TYR A 622 -17.08 30.81 21.88
N ASN A 623 -15.97 30.07 21.73
CA ASN A 623 -15.41 29.25 22.80
C ASN A 623 -15.02 30.06 24.04
N SER A 624 -14.46 31.26 23.86
CA SER A 624 -14.15 32.18 24.96
C SER A 624 -15.42 32.68 25.66
N ILE A 625 -16.46 33.03 24.90
CA ILE A 625 -17.74 33.52 25.43
C ILE A 625 -18.46 32.45 26.24
N ILE A 626 -18.53 31.23 25.71
CA ILE A 626 -19.14 30.10 26.42
C ILE A 626 -18.34 29.80 27.69
N ALA A 627 -17.01 29.82 27.64
CA ALA A 627 -16.21 29.61 28.85
C ALA A 627 -16.46 30.68 29.94
N ILE A 628 -16.61 31.95 29.55
CA ILE A 628 -16.93 33.04 30.48
C ILE A 628 -18.36 32.91 31.01
N TYR A 629 -19.31 32.49 30.18
CA TYR A 629 -20.70 32.32 30.59
C TYR A 629 -20.90 31.17 31.57
N GLU A 630 -20.36 29.98 31.27
CA GLU A 630 -20.53 28.80 32.13
C GLU A 630 -19.74 28.93 33.44
N SER A 631 -18.56 29.56 33.40
CA SER A 631 -17.70 29.78 34.58
C SER A 631 -17.84 31.18 35.20
N PHE A 632 -18.94 31.90 34.94
CA PHE A 632 -19.06 33.31 35.31
C PHE A 632 -18.83 33.54 36.82
N THR A 633 -19.43 32.70 37.65
CA THR A 633 -19.32 32.70 39.12
C THR A 633 -17.90 32.41 39.58
N GLU A 634 -17.27 31.39 39.02
CA GLU A 634 -15.94 30.95 39.37
C GLU A 634 -14.90 31.99 38.98
N ILE A 635 -15.04 32.63 37.81
CA ILE A 635 -14.17 33.72 37.38
C ILE A 635 -14.26 34.89 38.37
N ILE A 636 -15.45 35.21 38.86
CA ILE A 636 -15.61 36.26 39.88
C ILE A 636 -14.92 35.86 41.19
N HIS A 637 -15.09 34.61 41.64
CA HIS A 637 -14.40 34.11 42.84
C HIS A 637 -12.87 34.18 42.70
N VAL A 638 -12.35 33.85 41.51
CA VAL A 638 -10.91 33.99 41.19
C VAL A 638 -10.47 35.44 41.32
N LEU A 639 -11.25 36.37 40.74
CA LEU A 639 -10.93 37.80 40.83
C LEU A 639 -11.05 38.31 42.27
N ASP A 640 -12.00 37.81 43.07
CA ASP A 640 -12.17 38.14 44.48
C ASP A 640 -10.97 37.68 45.33
N GLU A 641 -10.45 36.48 45.08
CA GLU A 641 -9.24 35.99 45.74
C GLU A 641 -8.02 36.84 45.33
N LEU A 642 -7.88 37.14 44.04
CA LEU A 642 -6.79 37.98 43.52
C LEU A 642 -6.89 39.45 43.96
N CYS A 643 -8.07 39.95 44.31
CA CYS A 643 -8.24 41.28 44.94
C CYS A 643 -7.58 41.36 46.33
N ASN A 644 -7.28 40.23 46.94
CA ASN A 644 -6.57 40.13 48.22
C ASN A 644 -5.10 39.75 48.05
N ASP A 645 -4.57 39.72 46.81
CA ASP A 645 -3.16 39.43 46.57
C ASP A 645 -2.24 40.50 47.22
N ASN A 646 -1.06 40.04 47.63
CA ASN A 646 0.00 40.89 48.18
C ASN A 646 0.60 41.82 47.10
N ASP A 647 0.60 41.40 45.84
CA ASP A 647 1.07 42.23 44.73
C ASP A 647 0.05 43.32 44.40
N LYS A 648 0.49 44.58 44.54
CA LYS A 648 -0.35 45.76 44.35
C LYS A 648 -0.90 45.84 42.92
N MET A 649 -0.12 45.47 41.91
CA MET A 649 -0.56 45.55 40.52
C MET A 649 -1.64 44.52 40.23
N THR A 650 -1.41 43.26 40.61
CA THR A 650 -2.39 42.16 40.51
C THR A 650 -3.69 42.53 41.21
N LYS A 651 -3.60 43.06 42.43
CA LYS A 651 -4.77 43.50 43.20
C LYS A 651 -5.59 44.59 42.52
N LEU A 652 -4.94 45.63 42.00
CA LEU A 652 -5.61 46.75 41.34
C LEU A 652 -6.25 46.31 40.01
N GLU A 653 -5.55 45.49 39.23
CA GLU A 653 -6.02 45.00 37.94
C GLU A 653 -7.16 43.99 38.12
N ALA A 654 -7.07 43.05 39.08
CA ALA A 654 -8.15 42.13 39.43
C ALA A 654 -9.42 42.89 39.83
N ARG A 655 -9.29 43.93 40.66
CA ARG A 655 -10.42 44.76 41.07
C ARG A 655 -11.05 45.49 39.89
N ALA A 656 -10.24 46.08 39.03
CA ALA A 656 -10.73 46.79 37.84
C ALA A 656 -11.44 45.86 36.83
N ILE A 657 -10.95 44.63 36.64
CA ILE A 657 -11.60 43.62 35.80
C ILE A 657 -12.91 43.18 36.44
N ARG A 658 -12.90 42.89 37.75
CA ARG A 658 -14.09 42.48 38.51
C ARG A 658 -15.21 43.52 38.44
N GLU A 659 -14.90 44.80 38.65
CA GLU A 659 -15.89 45.89 38.58
C GLU A 659 -16.54 46.00 37.21
N LYS A 660 -15.80 45.72 36.13
CA LYS A 660 -16.36 45.72 34.77
C LYS A 660 -17.15 44.45 34.47
N LEU A 661 -16.70 43.30 34.97
CA LEU A 661 -17.35 41.99 34.78
C LEU A 661 -18.70 41.93 35.52
N VAL A 662 -18.73 42.45 36.75
CA VAL A 662 -19.93 42.56 37.60
C VAL A 662 -20.68 43.85 37.24
N SER A 663 -21.16 43.91 35.99
CA SER A 663 -21.99 45.00 35.49
C SER A 663 -23.16 44.46 34.69
N TYR A 664 -24.32 45.14 34.76
CA TYR A 664 -25.48 44.80 33.95
C TYR A 664 -25.15 44.90 32.45
N GLU A 665 -24.40 45.92 32.05
CA GLU A 665 -23.97 46.14 30.67
C GLU A 665 -23.21 44.93 30.12
N PHE A 666 -22.19 44.46 30.84
CA PHE A 666 -21.38 43.32 30.39
C PHE A 666 -22.21 42.06 30.29
N TYR A 667 -22.98 41.73 31.34
CA TYR A 667 -23.73 40.49 31.38
C TYR A 667 -24.89 40.47 30.36
N CYS A 668 -25.53 41.62 30.12
CA CYS A 668 -26.54 41.76 29.07
C CYS A 668 -25.95 41.50 27.67
N ILE A 669 -24.78 42.09 27.37
CA ILE A 669 -24.10 41.89 26.09
C ILE A 669 -23.61 40.44 25.97
N LEU A 670 -23.13 39.84 27.07
CA LEU A 670 -22.74 38.42 27.11
C LEU A 670 -23.90 37.51 26.67
N LEU A 671 -25.11 37.73 27.17
CA LEU A 671 -26.29 36.95 26.78
C LEU A 671 -26.65 37.14 25.30
N PHE A 672 -26.63 38.38 24.82
CA PHE A 672 -26.92 38.69 23.42
C PHE A 672 -25.92 38.04 22.47
N ILE A 673 -24.62 38.24 22.72
CA ILE A 673 -23.56 37.70 21.89
C ILE A 673 -23.52 36.17 21.99
N LYS A 674 -23.75 35.58 23.18
CA LYS A 674 -23.89 34.12 23.32
C LYS A 674 -24.99 33.58 22.41
N HIS A 675 -26.16 34.21 22.41
CA HIS A 675 -27.30 33.77 21.60
C HIS A 675 -26.99 33.85 20.09
N LEU A 676 -26.46 34.98 19.61
CA LEU A 676 -26.14 35.19 18.19
C LEU A 676 -24.94 34.36 17.73
N MET A 677 -23.91 34.24 18.56
CA MET A 677 -22.72 33.45 18.23
C MET A 677 -22.98 31.95 18.25
N SER A 678 -23.95 31.46 19.03
CA SER A 678 -24.36 30.05 18.94
C SER A 678 -24.86 29.69 17.54
N ILE A 679 -25.64 30.58 16.92
CA ILE A 679 -26.21 30.41 15.58
C ILE A 679 -25.14 30.52 14.50
N THR A 680 -24.32 31.57 14.57
CA THR A 680 -23.25 31.80 13.58
C THR A 680 -22.13 30.76 13.71
N ASN A 681 -21.84 30.26 14.91
CA ASN A 681 -20.91 29.15 15.13
C ASN A 681 -21.45 27.83 14.56
N ALA A 682 -22.75 27.55 14.69
CA ALA A 682 -23.37 26.38 14.06
C ALA A 682 -23.28 26.47 12.53
N LEU A 683 -23.55 27.64 11.94
CA LEU A 683 -23.40 27.87 10.50
C LEU A 683 -21.94 27.68 10.05
N THR A 684 -20.97 28.35 10.69
CA THR A 684 -19.55 28.27 10.31
C THR A 684 -19.00 26.85 10.44
N THR A 685 -19.36 26.11 11.50
CA THR A 685 -18.97 24.71 11.68
C THR A 685 -19.54 23.84 10.55
N THR A 686 -20.80 24.04 10.18
CA THR A 686 -21.42 23.31 9.07
C THR A 686 -20.72 23.63 7.75
N LEU A 687 -20.44 24.91 7.47
CA LEU A 687 -19.74 25.36 6.25
C LEU A 687 -18.30 24.85 6.15
N GLN A 688 -17.71 24.33 7.23
CA GLN A 688 -16.35 23.77 7.26
C GLN A 688 -16.30 22.27 6.98
N ASP A 689 -17.45 21.59 6.90
CA ASP A 689 -17.52 20.15 6.64
C ASP A 689 -17.01 19.83 5.22
N GLU A 690 -16.13 18.84 5.13
CA GLU A 690 -15.53 18.37 3.86
C GLU A 690 -16.54 17.67 2.95
N ASN A 691 -17.62 17.13 3.50
CA ASN A 691 -18.65 16.43 2.75
C ASN A 691 -19.80 17.35 2.33
N LEU A 692 -19.79 18.62 2.77
CA LEU A 692 -20.85 19.57 2.45
C LEU A 692 -20.87 19.88 0.95
N ASP A 693 -22.03 19.72 0.33
CA ASP A 693 -22.26 20.18 -1.04
C ASP A 693 -22.72 21.65 -1.08
N ILE A 694 -22.49 22.30 -2.21
CA ILE A 694 -22.74 23.74 -2.34
C ILE A 694 -24.22 24.11 -2.29
N LEU A 695 -25.15 23.22 -2.67
CA LEU A 695 -26.58 23.52 -2.61
C LEU A 695 -27.10 23.40 -1.17
N LEU A 696 -26.64 22.41 -0.41
CA LEU A 696 -26.91 22.32 1.02
C LEU A 696 -26.30 23.50 1.79
N ALA A 697 -25.15 24.01 1.36
CA ALA A 697 -24.57 25.23 1.92
C ALA A 697 -25.48 26.46 1.72
N ILE A 698 -26.04 26.64 0.51
CA ILE A 698 -27.00 27.71 0.19
C ILE A 698 -28.28 27.56 1.02
N ASP A 699 -28.82 26.35 1.13
CA ASP A 699 -30.02 26.07 1.93
C ASP A 699 -29.78 26.34 3.43
N THR A 700 -28.62 25.93 3.96
CA THR A 700 -28.22 26.19 5.36
C THR A 700 -28.05 27.68 5.63
N LEU A 701 -27.45 28.43 4.69
CA LEU A 701 -27.32 29.88 4.79
C LEU A 701 -28.70 30.56 4.78
N THR A 702 -29.59 30.14 3.88
CA THR A 702 -30.98 30.62 3.80
C THR A 702 -31.72 30.40 5.11
N LYS A 703 -31.65 29.18 5.67
CA LYS A 703 -32.27 28.82 6.96
C LYS A 703 -31.69 29.66 8.11
N THR A 704 -30.39 29.95 8.09
CA THR A 704 -29.74 30.80 9.10
C THR A 704 -30.24 32.24 9.03
N ILE A 705 -30.38 32.81 7.83
CA ILE A 705 -30.97 34.14 7.62
C ILE A 705 -32.42 34.18 8.10
N CYS A 706 -33.22 33.14 7.81
CA CYS A 706 -34.58 33.05 8.33
C CYS A 706 -34.62 33.00 9.86
N LEU A 707 -33.71 32.26 10.50
CA LEU A 707 -33.62 32.18 11.95
C LEU A 707 -33.22 33.52 12.59
N LEU A 708 -32.23 34.21 12.02
CA LEU A 708 -31.81 35.53 12.48
C LEU A 708 -32.93 36.55 12.35
N ASN A 709 -33.68 36.54 11.24
CA ASN A 709 -34.88 37.38 11.07
C ASN A 709 -35.99 37.03 12.07
N LYS A 710 -36.17 35.75 12.41
CA LYS A 710 -37.13 35.35 13.43
C LYS A 710 -36.75 35.92 14.80
N ILE A 711 -35.47 35.82 15.17
CA ILE A 711 -34.96 36.37 16.44
C ILE A 711 -35.06 37.89 16.48
N ARG A 712 -34.77 38.55 15.36
CA ARG A 712 -34.92 40.00 15.21
C ARG A 712 -36.35 40.47 15.50
N ASN A 713 -37.35 39.67 15.13
CA ASN A 713 -38.77 40.00 15.25
C ASN A 713 -39.43 39.41 16.51
N ASP A 714 -38.68 38.67 17.33
CA ASP A 714 -39.16 38.05 18.56
C ASP A 714 -38.82 38.95 19.76
N GLU A 715 -39.66 39.97 19.97
CA GLU A 715 -39.50 40.90 21.09
C GLU A 715 -39.55 40.19 22.45
N ASP A 716 -40.36 39.14 22.59
CA ASP A 716 -40.51 38.39 23.83
C ASP A 716 -39.22 37.70 24.24
N THR A 717 -38.50 37.09 23.30
CA THR A 717 -37.19 36.47 23.57
C THR A 717 -36.18 37.52 24.01
N ILE A 718 -36.15 38.69 23.38
CA ILE A 718 -35.23 39.78 23.77
C ILE A 718 -35.59 40.32 25.16
N ASN A 719 -36.87 40.46 25.47
CA ASN A 719 -37.37 40.86 26.79
C ASN A 719 -36.90 39.90 27.86
N LYS A 720 -37.04 38.60 27.61
CA LYS A 720 -36.59 37.55 28.53
C LYS A 720 -35.08 37.62 28.78
N LEU A 721 -34.26 37.92 27.77
CA LEU A 721 -32.82 38.08 27.96
C LEU A 721 -32.47 39.31 28.80
N LEU A 722 -33.17 40.43 28.59
CA LEU A 722 -33.00 41.66 29.38
C LEU A 722 -33.39 41.45 30.85
N GLU A 723 -34.52 40.79 31.09
CA GLU A 723 -35.00 40.48 32.43
C GLU A 723 -34.11 39.45 33.13
N LEU A 724 -33.66 38.41 32.43
CA LEU A 724 -32.72 37.43 32.98
C LEU A 724 -31.39 38.08 33.37
N ALA A 725 -30.89 39.03 32.58
CA ALA A 725 -29.71 39.80 32.95
C ALA A 725 -29.97 40.65 34.20
N LYS A 726 -31.13 41.30 34.30
CA LYS A 726 -31.51 42.14 35.45
C LYS A 726 -31.61 41.30 36.72
N GLU A 727 -32.37 40.21 36.67
CA GLU A 727 -32.59 39.31 37.79
C GLU A 727 -31.28 38.72 38.30
N ARG A 728 -30.44 38.18 37.41
CA ARG A 728 -29.17 37.54 37.82
C ARG A 728 -28.18 38.53 38.43
N MET A 729 -28.09 39.74 37.88
CA MET A 729 -27.18 40.77 38.40
C MET A 729 -27.65 41.32 39.75
N LEU A 730 -28.96 41.51 39.93
CA LEU A 730 -29.52 41.96 41.21
C LEU A 730 -29.40 40.88 42.30
N THR A 731 -29.82 39.65 42.01
CA THR A 731 -29.91 38.56 43.00
C THR A 731 -28.56 38.04 43.48
N HIS A 732 -27.59 37.90 42.58
CA HIS A 732 -26.30 37.29 42.92
C HIS A 732 -25.18 38.30 43.18
N TYR A 733 -25.32 39.54 42.72
CA TYR A 733 -24.23 40.53 42.76
C TYR A 733 -24.64 41.92 43.26
N ASP A 734 -25.89 42.12 43.67
CA ASP A 734 -26.41 43.38 44.21
C ASP A 734 -26.22 44.58 43.25
N VAL A 735 -26.36 44.34 41.95
CA VAL A 735 -26.25 45.38 40.91
C VAL A 735 -27.65 45.76 40.43
N ASP A 736 -28.09 46.97 40.77
CA ASP A 736 -29.30 47.57 40.20
C ASP A 736 -29.02 48.09 38.77
N ALA A 737 -29.60 47.40 37.80
CA ALA A 737 -29.43 47.70 36.38
C ALA A 737 -29.91 49.11 35.98
N ASP A 738 -30.98 49.62 36.61
CA ASP A 738 -31.55 50.92 36.29
C ASP A 738 -30.70 52.05 36.92
N GLU A 739 -30.22 51.84 38.15
CA GLU A 739 -29.28 52.78 38.81
C GLU A 739 -27.93 52.87 38.06
N GLU A 740 -27.38 51.72 37.65
CA GLU A 740 -26.14 51.66 36.88
C GLU A 740 -26.31 52.38 35.53
N PHE A 741 -27.44 52.15 34.86
CA PHE A 741 -27.77 52.80 33.59
C PHE A 741 -27.85 54.32 33.74
N ASP A 742 -28.57 54.84 34.73
CA ASP A 742 -28.72 56.28 34.97
C ASP A 742 -27.38 56.95 35.35
N LYS A 743 -26.47 56.26 36.05
CA LYS A 743 -25.10 56.74 36.35
C LYS A 743 -24.26 56.90 35.09
N LYS A 744 -24.33 55.93 34.17
CA LYS A 744 -23.55 55.90 32.92
C LYS A 744 -24.15 56.79 31.83
N HIS A 745 -25.48 56.87 31.75
CA HIS A 745 -26.24 57.51 30.69
C HIS A 745 -27.02 58.71 31.23
N ARG A 746 -26.27 59.77 31.61
CA ARG A 746 -26.86 60.97 32.20
C ARG A 746 -27.93 61.55 31.26
N ARG A 747 -29.18 61.58 31.71
CA ARG A 747 -30.31 62.16 30.96
C ARG A 747 -29.97 63.62 30.65
N ARG A 748 -30.09 64.04 29.38
CA ARG A 748 -30.02 65.47 29.02
C ARG A 748 -31.12 66.18 29.82
N PHE A 749 -30.78 67.30 30.47
CA PHE A 749 -31.80 68.17 31.06
C PHE A 749 -32.83 68.54 29.97
N LYS A 750 -34.12 68.46 30.32
CA LYS A 750 -35.21 68.87 29.42
C LYS A 750 -34.91 70.30 28.95
N PRO A 751 -34.91 70.59 27.64
CA PRO A 751 -34.62 71.94 27.15
C PRO A 751 -35.60 72.94 27.79
N LEU A 752 -35.10 74.11 28.17
CA LEU A 752 -35.88 75.19 28.82
C LEU A 752 -37.06 75.71 27.98
N ARG A 753 -37.09 75.38 26.68
CA ARG A 753 -38.28 75.53 25.82
C ARG A 753 -38.87 74.16 25.54
N ILE A 754 -40.11 73.97 25.99
CA ILE A 754 -40.95 72.85 25.59
C ILE A 754 -41.22 73.06 24.09
N ASP A 755 -40.59 72.25 23.26
CA ASP A 755 -41.12 72.03 21.92
C ASP A 755 -42.43 71.26 22.08
N SER A 756 -43.53 71.79 21.55
CA SER A 756 -44.86 71.14 21.59
C SER A 756 -44.93 69.90 20.71
N ASN A 757 -43.85 69.55 20.01
CA ASN A 757 -43.73 68.35 19.19
C ASN A 757 -43.28 67.14 20.05
N ALA A 758 -44.22 66.27 20.40
CA ALA A 758 -43.98 65.03 21.17
C ALA A 758 -42.91 64.11 20.55
N HIS A 759 -42.64 64.24 19.24
CA HIS A 759 -41.61 63.49 18.52
C HIS A 759 -40.16 63.86 18.89
N ASN A 760 -39.94 64.94 19.66
CA ASN A 760 -38.60 65.40 20.08
C ASN A 760 -38.19 64.91 21.49
N GLU A 761 -39.03 64.14 22.20
CA GLU A 761 -38.63 63.48 23.44
C GLU A 761 -37.82 62.21 23.14
N ALA A 762 -36.49 62.30 23.20
CA ALA A 762 -35.63 61.13 23.21
C ALA A 762 -35.77 60.40 24.57
N ILE A 763 -36.67 59.42 24.65
CA ILE A 763 -36.77 58.54 25.83
C ILE A 763 -35.59 57.57 25.79
N LEU A 764 -34.52 57.91 26.49
CA LEU A 764 -33.38 57.02 26.72
C LEU A 764 -33.72 56.05 27.86
N CYS A 765 -34.49 55.00 27.57
CA CYS A 765 -34.75 53.89 28.50
C CYS A 765 -33.68 52.79 28.32
N ARG A 766 -33.26 52.15 29.42
CA ARG A 766 -32.30 51.03 29.45
C ARG A 766 -32.64 49.97 28.41
N GLU A 767 -33.86 49.47 28.44
CA GLU A 767 -34.31 48.43 27.52
C GLU A 767 -34.20 48.88 26.06
N ALA A 768 -34.69 50.08 25.73
CA ALA A 768 -34.63 50.61 24.36
C ALA A 768 -33.17 50.78 23.88
N TYR A 769 -32.26 51.16 24.77
CA TYR A 769 -30.84 51.28 24.48
C TYR A 769 -30.20 49.92 24.15
N TYR A 770 -30.38 48.91 25.00
CA TYR A 770 -29.80 47.58 24.75
C TYR A 770 -30.47 46.83 23.60
N ARG A 771 -31.79 47.00 23.39
CA ARG A 771 -32.47 46.51 22.17
C ARG A 771 -31.85 47.10 20.91
N LYS A 772 -31.54 48.39 20.91
CA LYS A 772 -30.89 49.04 19.76
C LYS A 772 -29.55 48.39 19.45
N ILE A 773 -28.73 48.09 20.46
CA ILE A 773 -27.45 47.39 20.27
C ILE A 773 -27.69 46.00 19.68
N PHE A 774 -28.63 45.24 20.24
CA PHE A 774 -28.96 43.90 19.73
C PHE A 774 -29.41 43.95 18.26
N TYR A 775 -30.37 44.82 17.93
CA TYR A 775 -30.87 44.97 16.57
C TYR A 775 -29.78 45.44 15.60
N GLN A 776 -28.90 46.34 16.01
CA GLN A 776 -27.77 46.77 15.17
C GLN A 776 -26.88 45.59 14.75
N ILE A 777 -26.59 44.66 15.66
CA ILE A 777 -25.76 43.48 15.37
C ILE A 777 -26.52 42.51 14.46
N VAL A 778 -27.77 42.20 14.79
CA VAL A 778 -28.59 41.25 14.02
C VAL A 778 -28.88 41.76 12.61
N ASP A 779 -29.18 43.05 12.46
CA ASP A 779 -29.44 43.68 11.17
C ASP A 779 -28.20 43.65 10.28
N GLN A 780 -27.02 43.93 10.86
CA GLN A 780 -25.76 43.85 10.13
C GLN A 780 -25.45 42.41 9.70
N LEU A 781 -25.58 41.44 10.61
CA LEU A 781 -25.39 40.02 10.29
C LEU A 781 -26.31 39.59 9.15
N ASN A 782 -27.60 39.91 9.24
CA ASN A 782 -28.58 39.58 8.21
C ASN A 782 -28.23 40.20 6.86
N ASN A 783 -27.93 41.49 6.82
CA ASN A 783 -27.61 42.17 5.57
C ASN A 783 -26.38 41.55 4.89
N GLU A 784 -25.29 41.32 5.64
CA GLU A 784 -24.08 40.76 5.04
C GLU A 784 -24.22 39.27 4.67
N TYR A 785 -25.01 38.49 5.41
CA TYR A 785 -25.34 37.11 5.01
C TYR A 785 -26.24 37.05 3.78
N VAL A 786 -27.19 37.98 3.65
CA VAL A 786 -28.01 38.14 2.44
C VAL A 786 -27.11 38.48 1.25
N ASP A 787 -26.16 39.40 1.39
CA ASP A 787 -25.21 39.74 0.32
C ASP A 787 -24.38 38.52 -0.11
N LEU A 788 -23.93 37.69 0.85
CA LEU A 788 -23.24 36.44 0.55
C LEU A 788 -24.15 35.45 -0.18
N LEU A 789 -25.40 35.29 0.27
CA LEU A 789 -26.38 34.42 -0.35
C LEU A 789 -26.65 34.85 -1.80
N THR A 790 -26.93 36.13 -2.02
CA THR A 790 -27.16 36.69 -3.37
C THR A 790 -25.96 36.46 -4.28
N THR A 791 -24.73 36.66 -3.78
CA THR A 791 -23.51 36.39 -4.56
C THR A 791 -23.40 34.92 -4.99
N LEU A 792 -23.82 33.98 -4.14
CA LEU A 792 -23.83 32.55 -4.46
C LEU A 792 -24.96 32.21 -5.41
N GLU A 793 -26.16 32.77 -5.18
CA GLU A 793 -27.33 32.54 -6.01
C GLU A 793 -27.15 33.06 -7.44
N GLU A 794 -26.53 34.22 -7.63
CA GLU A 794 -26.21 34.75 -8.96
C GLU A 794 -25.30 33.81 -9.76
N LYS A 795 -24.33 33.18 -9.10
CA LYS A 795 -23.35 32.30 -9.74
C LYS A 795 -23.88 30.88 -9.98
N LEU A 796 -24.81 30.43 -9.15
CA LEU A 796 -25.29 29.04 -9.13
C LEU A 796 -26.79 28.94 -9.44
N LYS A 797 -27.39 30.02 -9.95
CA LYS A 797 -28.84 30.17 -10.21
C LYS A 797 -29.46 28.92 -10.85
N TYR A 798 -28.84 28.42 -11.90
CA TYR A 798 -29.35 27.30 -12.70
C TYR A 798 -29.23 25.94 -12.00
N PHE A 799 -28.37 25.82 -10.99
CA PHE A 799 -28.22 24.60 -10.19
C PHE A 799 -29.16 24.58 -8.98
N ILE A 800 -29.66 25.73 -8.50
CA ILE A 800 -30.52 25.80 -7.31
C ILE A 800 -31.83 25.03 -7.51
N SER A 801 -32.37 25.03 -8.73
CA SER A 801 -33.58 24.26 -9.05
C SER A 801 -33.35 22.75 -8.98
N LEU A 802 -32.10 22.26 -8.95
CA LEU A 802 -31.78 20.84 -8.78
C LEU A 802 -31.75 20.38 -7.30
N TRP A 803 -31.94 21.29 -6.35
CA TRP A 803 -32.14 20.91 -4.96
C TRP A 803 -33.46 20.12 -4.81
N PRO A 804 -33.50 19.00 -4.04
CA PRO A 804 -34.69 18.13 -3.96
C PRO A 804 -36.02 18.88 -3.76
N SER A 805 -36.07 19.80 -2.79
CA SER A 805 -37.30 20.55 -2.48
C SER A 805 -37.64 21.64 -3.50
N LYS A 806 -36.74 21.93 -4.45
CA LYS A 806 -36.90 22.95 -5.50
C LYS A 806 -36.97 22.36 -6.92
N ILE A 807 -36.88 21.03 -7.07
CA ILE A 807 -36.89 20.32 -8.36
C ILE A 807 -38.12 20.62 -9.22
N ASN A 808 -39.23 20.99 -8.57
CA ASN A 808 -40.45 21.41 -9.24
C ASN A 808 -40.30 22.69 -10.08
N ASN A 809 -39.30 23.51 -9.77
CA ASN A 809 -39.01 24.78 -10.44
C ASN A 809 -38.02 24.65 -11.60
N PHE A 810 -37.51 23.44 -11.91
CA PHE A 810 -36.53 23.24 -12.98
C PHE A 810 -37.13 23.48 -14.37
N ARG A 811 -36.50 24.36 -15.15
CA ARG A 811 -36.98 24.79 -16.48
C ARG A 811 -36.03 24.40 -17.61
N THR A 812 -36.51 24.50 -18.86
CA THR A 812 -35.68 24.32 -20.06
C THR A 812 -34.51 25.31 -20.11
N GLU A 813 -34.75 26.56 -19.69
CA GLU A 813 -33.74 27.61 -19.54
C GLU A 813 -32.60 27.19 -18.61
N ASP A 814 -32.90 26.49 -17.50
CA ASP A 814 -31.88 25.97 -16.59
C ASP A 814 -31.02 24.92 -17.30
N ALA A 815 -31.64 24.00 -18.05
CA ALA A 815 -30.93 22.96 -18.79
C ALA A 815 -30.03 23.53 -19.90
N GLU A 816 -30.46 24.58 -20.59
CA GLU A 816 -29.65 25.29 -21.60
C GLU A 816 -28.40 25.89 -20.97
N GLN A 817 -28.53 26.55 -19.82
CA GLN A 817 -27.40 27.19 -19.13
C GLN A 817 -26.50 26.18 -18.43
N ILE A 818 -27.05 25.10 -17.87
CA ILE A 818 -26.23 24.00 -17.33
C ILE A 818 -25.37 23.38 -18.43
N LYS A 819 -25.89 23.23 -19.66
CA LYS A 819 -25.12 22.70 -20.79
C LYS A 819 -23.91 23.58 -21.15
N THR A 820 -24.02 24.91 -21.04
CA THR A 820 -22.90 25.82 -21.34
C THR A 820 -21.83 25.78 -20.24
N ILE A 821 -22.24 25.54 -19.00
CA ILE A 821 -21.36 25.55 -17.82
C ILE A 821 -20.68 24.19 -17.59
N VAL A 822 -21.42 23.09 -17.74
CA VAL A 822 -20.95 21.73 -17.40
C VAL A 822 -20.38 21.06 -18.67
N PRO A 823 -19.05 20.81 -18.74
CA PRO A 823 -18.45 20.22 -19.91
C PRO A 823 -18.99 18.80 -20.17
N GLY A 824 -19.26 18.46 -21.44
CA GLY A 824 -19.64 17.10 -21.85
C GLY A 824 -21.13 16.77 -21.79
N ILE A 825 -22.01 17.78 -21.68
CA ILE A 825 -23.45 17.62 -21.88
C ILE A 825 -23.77 17.76 -23.36
N ASP A 826 -24.33 16.71 -23.95
CA ASP A 826 -24.64 16.60 -25.38
C ASP A 826 -25.93 17.36 -25.77
N SER A 827 -26.98 17.27 -24.96
CA SER A 827 -28.28 17.90 -25.22
C SER A 827 -28.94 18.48 -23.96
N SER A 828 -29.34 19.76 -24.04
CA SER A 828 -30.12 20.44 -23.00
C SER A 828 -31.55 19.92 -22.93
N ASP A 829 -32.17 19.64 -24.08
CA ASP A 829 -33.53 19.08 -24.13
C ASP A 829 -33.58 17.72 -23.43
N LEU A 830 -32.61 16.86 -23.71
CA LEU A 830 -32.58 15.54 -23.10
C LEU A 830 -32.25 15.62 -21.60
N LEU A 831 -31.38 16.54 -21.17
CA LEU A 831 -31.19 16.82 -19.74
C LEU A 831 -32.50 17.26 -19.06
N TYR A 832 -33.28 18.13 -19.71
CA TYR A 832 -34.57 18.55 -19.19
C TYR A 832 -35.52 17.36 -19.04
N TYR A 833 -35.61 16.48 -20.05
CA TYR A 833 -36.44 15.28 -19.95
C TYR A 833 -35.94 14.29 -18.89
N ASP A 834 -34.62 14.13 -18.70
CA ASP A 834 -34.07 13.30 -17.61
C ASP A 834 -34.59 13.80 -16.25
N VAL A 835 -34.57 15.11 -16.02
CA VAL A 835 -35.08 15.73 -14.78
C VAL A 835 -36.59 15.52 -14.64
N GLN A 836 -37.38 15.73 -15.70
CA GLN A 836 -38.83 15.54 -15.61
C GLN A 836 -39.22 14.08 -15.35
N LEU A 837 -38.49 13.12 -15.92
CA LEU A 837 -38.75 11.69 -15.71
C LEU A 837 -38.44 11.23 -14.30
N LEU A 838 -37.41 11.76 -13.66
CA LEU A 838 -37.00 11.41 -12.30
C LEU A 838 -37.52 12.35 -11.22
N LYS A 839 -38.33 13.34 -11.59
CA LYS A 839 -38.73 14.46 -10.74
C LYS A 839 -39.32 14.03 -9.39
N GLU A 840 -40.21 13.06 -9.38
CA GLU A 840 -40.84 12.54 -8.17
C GLU A 840 -39.81 11.86 -7.26
N ASN A 841 -38.96 10.98 -7.82
CA ASN A 841 -37.90 10.31 -7.07
C ASN A 841 -36.87 11.29 -6.50
N LEU A 842 -36.51 12.33 -7.25
CA LEU A 842 -35.57 13.36 -6.81
C LEU A 842 -36.18 14.23 -5.70
N HIS A 843 -37.48 14.51 -5.76
CA HIS A 843 -38.19 15.29 -4.74
C HIS A 843 -38.28 14.56 -3.40
N GLU A 844 -38.34 13.22 -3.40
CA GLU A 844 -38.34 12.39 -2.19
C GLU A 844 -36.99 12.34 -1.47
N CYS A 845 -35.90 12.69 -2.16
CA CYS A 845 -34.56 12.72 -1.57
C CYS A 845 -34.42 13.89 -0.58
N SER A 846 -33.65 13.72 0.49
CA SER A 846 -33.39 14.79 1.45
C SER A 846 -32.11 15.59 1.14
N SER A 847 -31.21 14.99 0.37
CA SER A 847 -29.90 15.54 0.03
C SER A 847 -29.40 15.07 -1.34
N ILE A 848 -28.37 15.74 -1.87
CA ILE A 848 -27.68 15.27 -3.08
C ILE A 848 -27.02 13.90 -2.86
N LYS A 849 -26.55 13.63 -1.64
CA LYS A 849 -25.99 12.32 -1.29
C LYS A 849 -27.02 11.20 -1.48
N ASP A 850 -28.27 11.44 -1.08
CA ASP A 850 -29.37 10.49 -1.29
C ASP A 850 -29.61 10.28 -2.79
N ILE A 851 -29.58 11.36 -3.57
CA ILE A 851 -29.67 11.29 -5.03
C ILE A 851 -28.55 10.42 -5.60
N MET A 852 -27.28 10.62 -5.20
CA MET A 852 -26.18 9.79 -5.70
C MET A 852 -26.35 8.31 -5.30
N THR A 853 -26.81 8.02 -4.09
CA THR A 853 -27.12 6.64 -3.70
C THR A 853 -28.27 6.03 -4.50
N LEU A 854 -29.28 6.83 -4.84
CA LEU A 854 -30.37 6.41 -5.74
C LEU A 854 -29.83 6.12 -7.14
N PHE A 855 -28.87 6.91 -7.62
CA PHE A 855 -28.23 6.68 -8.91
C PHE A 855 -27.45 5.37 -8.98
N SER A 856 -26.73 5.06 -7.91
CA SER A 856 -25.99 3.81 -7.77
C SER A 856 -26.90 2.58 -7.59
N LYS A 857 -27.97 2.68 -6.80
CA LYS A 857 -28.87 1.54 -6.51
C LYS A 857 -29.72 1.12 -7.71
N ASN A 858 -30.15 2.07 -8.53
CA ASN A 858 -31.14 1.81 -9.59
C ASN A 858 -30.52 1.78 -11.00
N ASN A 859 -29.19 1.70 -11.13
CA ASN A 859 -28.46 1.81 -12.40
C ASN A 859 -28.82 3.09 -13.20
N TYR A 860 -29.19 4.17 -12.52
CA TYR A 860 -29.55 5.43 -13.20
C TYR A 860 -28.33 6.16 -13.76
N LYS A 861 -27.12 5.81 -13.34
CA LYS A 861 -25.87 6.29 -13.95
C LYS A 861 -25.83 6.08 -15.46
N SER A 862 -26.23 4.90 -15.93
CA SER A 862 -26.26 4.56 -17.36
C SER A 862 -27.51 5.07 -18.08
N LEU A 863 -28.64 5.17 -17.38
CA LEU A 863 -29.91 5.59 -17.97
C LEU A 863 -30.02 7.12 -18.11
N TYR A 864 -29.48 7.87 -17.15
CA TYR A 864 -29.54 9.33 -17.09
C TYR A 864 -28.13 9.93 -16.94
N PRO A 865 -27.21 9.66 -17.88
CA PRO A 865 -25.79 10.02 -17.77
C PRO A 865 -25.57 11.53 -17.70
N ARG A 866 -26.45 12.34 -18.32
CA ARG A 866 -26.38 13.81 -18.29
C ARG A 866 -26.69 14.31 -16.89
N LEU A 867 -27.79 13.86 -16.30
CA LEU A 867 -28.18 14.26 -14.95
C LEU A 867 -27.17 13.79 -13.89
N TYR A 868 -26.67 12.56 -14.01
CA TYR A 868 -25.57 12.06 -13.16
C TYR A 868 -24.34 12.98 -13.23
N ARG A 869 -23.95 13.37 -14.45
CA ARG A 869 -22.82 14.27 -14.69
C ARG A 869 -23.04 15.65 -14.05
N VAL A 870 -24.27 16.18 -14.09
CA VAL A 870 -24.60 17.44 -13.42
C VAL A 870 -24.47 17.33 -11.90
N TYR A 871 -25.02 16.29 -11.27
CA TYR A 871 -24.86 16.11 -9.81
C TYR A 871 -23.40 15.88 -9.41
N THR A 872 -22.65 15.13 -10.22
CA THR A 872 -21.21 14.94 -10.03
C THR A 872 -20.46 16.28 -10.09
N PHE A 873 -20.82 17.14 -11.03
CA PHE A 873 -20.25 18.49 -11.13
C PHE A 873 -20.56 19.32 -9.88
N ILE A 874 -21.82 19.34 -9.42
CA ILE A 874 -22.23 20.06 -8.20
C ILE A 874 -21.42 19.60 -6.98
N LEU A 875 -21.25 18.29 -6.79
CA LEU A 875 -20.49 17.72 -5.67
C LEU A 875 -19.00 18.05 -5.72
N SER A 876 -18.44 18.23 -6.92
CA SER A 876 -17.04 18.60 -7.11
C SER A 876 -16.76 20.07 -6.75
N LEU A 877 -17.78 20.93 -6.63
CA LEU A 877 -17.60 22.34 -6.28
C LEU A 877 -17.24 22.50 -4.79
N PRO A 878 -16.21 23.30 -4.45
CA PRO A 878 -15.80 23.49 -3.07
C PRO A 878 -16.65 24.57 -2.40
N VAL A 879 -17.00 24.36 -1.13
CA VAL A 879 -17.74 25.35 -0.31
C VAL A 879 -16.80 26.22 0.51
N THR A 880 -15.65 25.65 0.91
CA THR A 880 -14.73 26.22 1.88
C THR A 880 -13.29 25.87 1.52
N VAL A 881 -12.31 26.51 2.17
CA VAL A 881 -10.88 26.11 2.15
C VAL A 881 -10.44 25.54 3.50
N ALA A 882 -11.39 25.06 4.32
CA ALA A 882 -11.12 24.53 5.65
C ALA A 882 -10.12 23.36 5.66
N SER A 883 -10.05 22.58 4.58
CA SER A 883 -9.06 21.51 4.44
C SER A 883 -7.63 22.05 4.31
N ASN A 884 -7.46 23.20 3.66
CA ASN A 884 -6.18 23.89 3.59
C ASN A 884 -5.76 24.35 5.00
N GLU A 885 -6.70 24.90 5.78
CA GLU A 885 -6.48 25.28 7.18
C GLU A 885 -6.11 24.09 8.10
N ARG A 886 -6.77 22.94 7.91
CA ARG A 886 -6.43 21.69 8.62
C ARG A 886 -5.04 21.20 8.23
N MET A 887 -4.67 21.31 6.96
CA MET A 887 -3.31 21.00 6.50
C MET A 887 -2.28 21.93 7.15
N PHE A 888 -2.52 23.25 7.21
CA PHE A 888 -1.61 24.18 7.87
C PHE A 888 -1.40 23.89 9.36
N SER A 889 -2.43 23.34 10.02
CA SER A 889 -2.29 22.86 11.40
C SER A 889 -1.35 21.65 11.48
N ARG A 890 -1.38 20.74 10.50
CA ARG A 890 -0.42 19.62 10.38
C ARG A 890 0.99 20.09 10.01
N LEU A 891 1.11 21.11 9.14
CA LEU A 891 2.39 21.73 8.80
C LEU A 891 3.14 22.19 10.06
N LYS A 892 2.45 22.79 11.03
CA LYS A 892 3.05 23.21 12.32
C LYS A 892 3.60 22.05 13.14
N LEU A 893 3.03 20.85 13.01
CA LEU A 893 3.57 19.65 13.66
C LEU A 893 4.87 19.22 13.00
N ILE A 894 4.90 19.14 11.66
CA ILE A 894 6.06 18.64 10.88
C ILE A 894 7.21 19.66 10.86
N LYS A 895 6.90 20.94 10.58
CA LYS A 895 7.85 22.05 10.52
C LYS A 895 7.69 22.91 11.77
N ASN A 896 8.30 22.43 12.86
CA ASN A 896 8.33 23.13 14.15
C ASN A 896 9.67 23.85 14.36
N TYR A 897 9.85 24.52 15.50
CA TYR A 897 11.04 25.33 15.80
C TYR A 897 12.35 24.53 15.63
N LEU A 898 12.35 23.26 16.07
CA LEU A 898 13.49 22.33 15.97
C LEU A 898 13.71 21.79 14.54
N ARG A 899 12.72 21.91 13.64
CA ARG A 899 12.71 21.35 12.27
C ARG A 899 12.48 22.41 11.19
N SER A 900 12.78 23.67 11.47
CA SER A 900 12.49 24.82 10.60
C SER A 900 13.25 24.80 9.27
N LYS A 901 14.44 24.20 9.22
CA LYS A 901 15.34 24.17 8.04
C LYS A 901 15.11 23.01 7.06
N MET A 902 13.91 22.43 7.01
CA MET A 902 13.61 21.29 6.13
C MET A 902 13.49 21.72 4.66
N PHE A 903 14.06 20.93 3.73
CA PHE A 903 13.92 21.14 2.28
C PHE A 903 12.50 20.83 1.78
N ASP A 904 12.09 21.52 0.72
CA ASP A 904 10.73 21.44 0.15
C ASP A 904 10.31 20.02 -0.21
N ASP A 905 11.14 19.23 -0.90
CA ASP A 905 10.78 17.86 -1.29
C ASP A 905 10.55 16.94 -0.08
N ARG A 906 11.40 17.03 0.95
CA ARG A 906 11.23 16.23 2.16
C ARG A 906 9.98 16.66 2.91
N LEU A 907 9.76 17.97 3.01
CA LEU A 907 8.61 18.56 3.68
C LEU A 907 7.31 18.15 2.98
N MET A 908 7.24 18.28 1.66
CA MET A 908 6.09 17.89 0.84
C MET A 908 5.74 16.42 1.04
N ASN A 909 6.72 15.52 0.90
CA ASN A 909 6.48 14.08 1.06
C ASN A 909 5.97 13.74 2.47
N LEU A 910 6.52 14.35 3.52
CA LEU A 910 6.06 14.14 4.89
C LEU A 910 4.66 14.71 5.15
N ILE A 911 4.34 15.88 4.60
CA ILE A 911 3.01 16.48 4.72
C ILE A 911 1.97 15.65 3.99
N LEU A 912 2.27 15.16 2.79
CA LEU A 912 1.41 14.23 2.06
C LEU A 912 1.14 12.98 2.90
N CYS A 913 2.19 12.32 3.40
CA CYS A 913 2.03 11.13 4.24
C CYS A 913 1.22 11.39 5.52
N SER A 914 1.44 12.54 6.17
CA SER A 914 0.72 12.89 7.40
C SER A 914 -0.72 13.33 7.13
N SER A 915 -1.01 13.83 5.93
CA SER A 915 -2.33 14.35 5.57
C SER A 915 -3.24 13.26 5.02
N GLU A 916 -2.66 12.37 4.22
CA GLU A 916 -3.33 11.34 3.42
C GLU A 916 -3.14 9.97 4.08
N LYS A 917 -3.64 9.90 5.31
CA LYS A 917 -3.46 8.76 6.21
C LYS A 917 -4.11 7.48 5.70
N ASP A 918 -5.29 7.57 5.12
CA ASP A 918 -6.03 6.48 4.51
C ASP A 918 -5.30 5.90 3.30
N ILE A 919 -4.82 6.78 2.40
CA ILE A 919 -4.03 6.37 1.23
C ILE A 919 -2.74 5.72 1.70
N LEU A 920 -2.03 6.37 2.62
CA LEU A 920 -0.78 5.87 3.17
C LEU A 920 -0.94 4.47 3.76
N ASP A 921 -1.98 4.23 4.56
CA ASP A 921 -2.27 2.93 5.18
C ASP A 921 -2.52 1.84 4.14
N SER A 922 -3.24 2.15 3.07
CA SER A 922 -3.55 1.21 1.98
C SER A 922 -2.36 0.87 1.07
N LEU A 923 -1.23 1.59 1.16
CA LEU A 923 -0.06 1.29 0.34
C LEU A 923 0.52 -0.11 0.62
N ASN A 924 0.78 -0.86 -0.45
CA ASN A 924 1.41 -2.17 -0.42
C ASN A 924 2.94 -2.05 -0.23
N LEU A 925 3.47 -2.57 0.89
CA LEU A 925 4.90 -2.52 1.19
C LEU A 925 5.76 -3.28 0.16
N ASP A 926 5.28 -4.39 -0.41
CA ASP A 926 6.05 -5.18 -1.38
C ASP A 926 6.25 -4.43 -2.71
N GLU A 927 5.28 -3.62 -3.11
CA GLU A 927 5.41 -2.72 -4.26
C GLU A 927 6.45 -1.63 -3.97
N LEU A 928 6.40 -1.02 -2.78
CA LEU A 928 7.39 -0.01 -2.36
C LEU A 928 8.81 -0.59 -2.30
N VAL A 929 8.98 -1.82 -1.83
CA VAL A 929 10.27 -2.55 -1.85
C VAL A 929 10.75 -2.74 -3.28
N THR A 930 9.84 -3.01 -4.23
CA THR A 930 10.18 -3.16 -5.64
C THR A 930 10.63 -1.82 -6.25
N VAL A 931 9.95 -0.72 -5.92
CA VAL A 931 10.37 0.64 -6.31
C VAL A 931 11.71 1.03 -5.68
N TRP A 932 11.94 0.67 -4.42
CA TRP A 932 13.23 0.87 -3.76
C TRP A 932 14.36 0.19 -4.54
N ARG A 933 14.14 -1.05 -4.98
CA ARG A 933 15.11 -1.82 -5.75
C ARG A 933 15.49 -1.15 -7.07
N THR A 934 14.59 -0.43 -7.73
CA THR A 934 14.87 0.21 -9.02
C THR A 934 15.58 1.56 -8.88
N LYS A 935 15.51 2.21 -7.70
CA LYS A 935 16.11 3.53 -7.44
C LYS A 935 17.65 3.52 -7.33
N THR A 936 18.31 2.37 -7.49
CA THR A 936 19.74 2.18 -7.22
C THR A 936 20.66 2.93 -8.20
N ARG A 937 20.94 4.21 -7.88
CA ARG A 937 22.14 4.97 -8.25
C ARG A 937 23.21 4.98 -7.13
N ARG A 938 23.13 4.09 -6.14
CA ARG A 938 24.18 3.91 -5.13
C ARG A 938 25.00 2.66 -5.47
N HIS A 939 25.95 2.87 -6.39
CA HIS A 939 27.10 2.04 -6.77
C HIS A 939 27.15 0.57 -6.30
N LEU A 940 26.87 -0.32 -7.26
CA LEU A 940 27.84 -1.34 -7.64
C LEU A 940 29.20 -0.67 -7.92
N PRO A 941 30.31 -1.07 -7.27
CA PRO A 941 31.61 -0.91 -7.88
C PRO A 941 31.66 -1.91 -9.05
N THR A 942 31.68 -1.38 -10.27
CA THR A 942 32.24 -2.10 -11.41
C THR A 942 33.73 -2.29 -11.16
N GLN A 943 34.14 -3.51 -10.83
CA GLN A 943 35.45 -4.08 -11.16
C GLN A 943 35.30 -5.59 -11.35
#